data_AF-A0A539E6B0-F1
#
_entry.id   AF-A0A539E6B0-F1
#
_cell.length_a   1.000
_cell.length_b   1.000
_cell.length_c   1.000
_cell.angle_alpha   90.00
_cell.angle_beta   90.00
_cell.angle_gamma   90.00
#
_symmetry.space_group_name_H-M   'P 1'
#
loop_
_entity.id
_entity.type
_entity.pdbx_description
1 polymer ?
#
loop_
_entity_poly.entity_id
_entity_poly.type
_entity_poly.pdbx_seq_one_letter_code
_entity_poly.pdbx_strand_id
1 'polypeptide(L)'
;MALSPRAVRRKIRTVTNLQKITSAMKMVAAARLRRVQERVTSGKPYASKMKELVEALGAHVQGLEHPLLTARQPRRSLCVVVIAGDKGLCGSYNNNILRKAQAYIDLHGGPAVRVITIGRKATTYLTKRGYQVVDSFPQINVNAPLSEVQAIARVMTGIFTEGRADEVYVAFTEFVSVIHQKPQIVKFLPIEQQGVAAEAAPGRDYIFEPGAQKLLETLLPRFVDNQVYKFLLESMASEQGARMTAMSTATESAGDLMAPRRSRPRVEHLPRTPLDVSPSGVKMAKSTKSSAGSDASSKPKGRIKQVIGPVLDIEFPPEALPPLYNAIQVHDPKRENILIAEVSQHLGDNVVRCIAMDMTDGLVRGMEAVDSGGPITVPVGEGTLGRLFDLLGNPIDNMGPVKYERRAPIHRPPPTFEEQGISNEPFETGIKVIDLLEPYARGGKVGLFGGAGVGKTVLITELIHNLATKHGGVSVFCGVGERTREGNDLWLEMKASGVIDKTVLMFGQMNEPPGARLRVGLSGLTMAEYFRDEKGQDVLIFIDNIFRFTQAGSEVSALLGRMPSAVGYQPTLATEMAALQERITSTKRGSITSVQAIYVPADDLTDPAPATAFSHLDATTVLSRDLFKRAIYPAIDPLDSTSRILSPLVVGEEHYRVAREVQAVLQKYKDLQDIIAILGIDELSDDDKLTVARARRVQNFLSQPFHVAEVFTGTAGKYVTLAESIRGFSEILEGKHDNLPEGAFHLVGTIDEAVEKAKRMSA
;
A
#
# COMPACT_ATOMS: atom_id res chain seq x y z
N MET A 1 42.07 -5.51 -49.16
CA MET A 1 42.89 -4.79 -48.16
C MET A 1 42.52 -5.29 -46.77
N ALA A 2 43.49 -5.56 -45.90
CA ALA A 2 43.22 -5.89 -44.50
C ALA A 2 43.00 -4.61 -43.67
N LEU A 3 42.01 -4.61 -42.77
CA LEU A 3 41.81 -3.52 -41.82
C LEU A 3 42.96 -3.50 -40.79
N SER A 4 43.47 -2.32 -40.47
CA SER A 4 44.58 -2.21 -39.50
C SER A 4 44.17 -2.71 -38.11
N PRO A 5 45.09 -3.25 -37.29
CA PRO A 5 44.76 -3.76 -35.96
C PRO A 5 44.09 -2.71 -35.04
N ARG A 6 44.42 -1.42 -35.22
CA ARG A 6 43.75 -0.30 -34.52
C ARG A 6 42.29 -0.12 -35.01
N ALA A 7 42.03 -0.22 -36.31
CA ALA A 7 40.68 -0.14 -36.87
C ALA A 7 39.80 -1.32 -36.43
N VAL A 8 40.37 -2.54 -36.38
CA VAL A 8 39.67 -3.74 -35.89
C VAL A 8 39.30 -3.59 -34.40
N ARG A 9 40.25 -3.19 -33.54
CA ARG A 9 39.98 -2.94 -32.10
C ARG A 9 38.93 -1.83 -31.90
N ARG A 10 38.97 -0.74 -32.69
CA ARG A 10 37.95 0.31 -32.65
C ARG A 10 36.57 -0.23 -33.03
N LYS A 11 36.47 -0.99 -34.12
CA LYS A 11 35.21 -1.60 -34.57
C LYS A 11 34.62 -2.55 -33.52
N ILE A 12 35.46 -3.39 -32.90
CA ILE A 12 35.04 -4.28 -31.80
C ILE A 12 34.47 -3.44 -30.64
N ARG A 13 35.20 -2.44 -30.13
CA ARG A 13 34.71 -1.58 -29.02
C ARG A 13 33.39 -0.88 -29.36
N THR A 14 33.24 -0.38 -30.59
CA THR A 14 31.97 0.23 -31.03
C THR A 14 30.82 -0.77 -31.03
N VAL A 15 31.03 -1.99 -31.54
CA VAL A 15 29.97 -3.04 -31.58
C VAL A 15 29.65 -3.54 -30.16
N THR A 16 30.63 -3.68 -29.25
CA THR A 16 30.36 -4.01 -27.83
C THR A 16 29.51 -2.93 -27.16
N ASN A 17 29.82 -1.65 -27.38
CA ASN A 17 29.04 -0.54 -26.82
C ASN A 17 27.59 -0.56 -27.36
N LEU A 18 27.40 -0.77 -28.68
CA LEU A 18 26.06 -0.91 -29.27
C LEU A 18 25.30 -2.12 -28.69
N GLN A 19 25.98 -3.24 -28.45
CA GLN A 19 25.39 -4.44 -27.84
C GLN A 19 24.93 -4.17 -26.39
N LYS A 20 25.72 -3.42 -25.61
CA LYS A 20 25.32 -2.97 -24.26
C LYS A 20 24.09 -2.06 -24.30
N ILE A 21 24.10 -1.03 -25.15
CA ILE A 21 23.00 -0.05 -25.29
C ILE A 21 21.70 -0.75 -25.72
N THR A 22 21.75 -1.66 -26.69
CA THR A 22 20.56 -2.39 -27.15
C THR A 22 20.05 -3.37 -26.08
N SER A 23 20.94 -4.08 -25.38
CA SER A 23 20.54 -4.95 -24.26
C SER A 23 19.87 -4.17 -23.13
N ALA A 24 20.38 -2.98 -22.80
CA ALA A 24 19.77 -2.07 -21.86
C ALA A 24 18.36 -1.62 -22.27
N MET A 25 18.21 -1.14 -23.51
CA MET A 25 16.92 -0.71 -24.03
C MET A 25 15.91 -1.86 -24.12
N LYS A 26 16.37 -3.11 -24.31
CA LYS A 26 15.55 -4.33 -24.18
C LYS A 26 15.03 -4.51 -22.75
N MET A 27 15.89 -4.39 -21.73
CA MET A 27 15.48 -4.51 -20.31
C MET A 27 14.53 -3.40 -19.87
N VAL A 28 14.79 -2.15 -20.22
CA VAL A 28 13.89 -1.01 -19.92
C VAL A 28 12.52 -1.19 -20.60
N ALA A 29 12.49 -1.70 -21.83
CA ALA A 29 11.24 -2.03 -22.51
C ALA A 29 10.49 -3.18 -21.81
N ALA A 30 11.21 -4.22 -21.36
CA ALA A 30 10.62 -5.34 -20.60
C ALA A 30 9.95 -4.88 -19.28
N ALA A 31 10.64 -4.05 -18.50
CA ALA A 31 10.13 -3.52 -17.25
C ALA A 31 8.89 -2.63 -17.46
N ARG A 32 8.91 -1.76 -18.49
CA ARG A 32 7.76 -0.92 -18.86
C ARG A 32 6.59 -1.75 -19.38
N LEU A 33 6.84 -2.83 -20.13
CA LEU A 33 5.80 -3.73 -20.62
C LEU A 33 5.06 -4.42 -19.47
N ARG A 34 5.77 -4.91 -18.45
CA ARG A 34 5.15 -5.54 -17.25
C ARG A 34 4.17 -4.59 -16.56
N ARG A 35 4.61 -3.35 -16.24
CA ARG A 35 3.76 -2.32 -15.62
C ARG A 35 2.49 -1.99 -16.42
N VAL A 36 2.56 -2.07 -17.76
CA VAL A 36 1.38 -1.91 -18.63
C VAL A 36 0.49 -3.16 -18.60
N GLN A 37 1.07 -4.36 -18.65
CA GLN A 37 0.34 -5.63 -18.59
C GLN A 37 -0.41 -5.82 -17.25
N GLU A 38 0.20 -5.39 -16.13
CA GLU A 38 -0.41 -5.35 -14.81
C GLU A 38 -1.68 -4.47 -14.82
N ARG A 39 -1.56 -3.21 -15.26
CA ARG A 39 -2.70 -2.26 -15.38
C ARG A 39 -3.79 -2.74 -16.36
N VAL A 40 -3.41 -3.33 -17.49
CA VAL A 40 -4.35 -3.94 -18.45
C VAL A 40 -5.07 -5.15 -17.83
N THR A 41 -4.44 -5.85 -16.88
CA THR A 41 -5.04 -7.02 -16.23
C THR A 41 -5.96 -6.63 -15.08
N SER A 42 -5.57 -5.70 -14.22
CA SER A 42 -6.42 -5.20 -13.13
C SER A 42 -7.62 -4.38 -13.64
N GLY A 43 -7.50 -3.68 -14.76
CA GLY A 43 -8.61 -2.93 -15.37
C GLY A 43 -9.70 -3.77 -16.06
N LYS A 44 -9.41 -5.04 -16.42
CA LYS A 44 -10.32 -5.89 -17.21
C LYS A 44 -11.69 -6.13 -16.57
N PRO A 45 -11.82 -6.49 -15.27
CA PRO A 45 -13.13 -6.77 -14.67
C PRO A 45 -14.05 -5.55 -14.71
N TYR A 46 -13.52 -4.37 -14.43
CA TYR A 46 -14.25 -3.10 -14.48
C TYR A 46 -14.68 -2.77 -15.91
N ALA A 47 -13.77 -2.89 -16.89
CA ALA A 47 -14.07 -2.65 -18.30
C ALA A 47 -15.15 -3.61 -18.85
N SER A 48 -15.10 -4.90 -18.49
CA SER A 48 -16.12 -5.88 -18.85
C SER A 48 -17.47 -5.51 -18.25
N LYS A 49 -17.55 -5.30 -16.93
CA LYS A 49 -18.82 -4.99 -16.25
C LYS A 49 -19.41 -3.66 -16.69
N MET A 50 -18.58 -2.66 -16.99
CA MET A 50 -19.06 -1.40 -17.57
C MET A 50 -19.62 -1.58 -18.99
N LYS A 51 -18.99 -2.40 -19.84
CA LYS A 51 -19.54 -2.75 -21.15
C LYS A 51 -20.87 -3.49 -21.02
N GLU A 52 -20.92 -4.53 -20.19
CA GLU A 52 -22.12 -5.34 -19.92
C GLU A 52 -23.29 -4.46 -19.43
N LEU A 53 -23.04 -3.48 -18.55
CA LEU A 53 -24.06 -2.54 -18.06
C LEU A 53 -24.58 -1.59 -19.16
N VAL A 54 -23.70 -1.06 -20.01
CA VAL A 54 -24.09 -0.17 -21.12
C VAL A 54 -24.89 -0.94 -22.18
N GLU A 55 -24.51 -2.19 -22.48
CA GLU A 55 -25.26 -3.08 -23.37
C GLU A 55 -26.62 -3.49 -22.78
N ALA A 56 -26.67 -3.81 -21.48
CA ALA A 56 -27.92 -4.13 -20.80
C ALA A 56 -28.90 -2.93 -20.75
N LEU A 57 -28.42 -1.72 -20.45
CA LEU A 57 -29.23 -0.50 -20.48
C LEU A 57 -29.81 -0.24 -21.88
N GLY A 58 -28.99 -0.38 -22.92
CA GLY A 58 -29.43 -0.20 -24.31
C GLY A 58 -30.45 -1.24 -24.77
N ALA A 59 -30.37 -2.48 -24.29
CA ALA A 59 -31.28 -3.56 -24.67
C ALA A 59 -32.66 -3.49 -23.99
N HIS A 60 -32.75 -2.98 -22.75
CA HIS A 60 -33.98 -3.04 -21.95
C HIS A 60 -34.82 -1.74 -21.98
N VAL A 61 -34.31 -0.64 -22.54
CA VAL A 61 -35.00 0.66 -22.49
C VAL A 61 -35.07 1.30 -23.88
N GLN A 62 -36.25 1.20 -24.50
CA GLN A 62 -36.56 1.88 -25.75
C GLN A 62 -36.61 3.40 -25.54
N GLY A 63 -36.11 4.17 -26.51
CA GLY A 63 -36.14 5.64 -26.47
C GLY A 63 -35.03 6.31 -25.64
N LEU A 64 -33.96 5.60 -25.28
CA LEU A 64 -32.75 6.21 -24.70
C LEU A 64 -32.04 7.11 -25.72
N GLU A 65 -32.26 8.42 -25.64
CA GLU A 65 -31.54 9.41 -26.44
C GLU A 65 -30.26 9.88 -25.74
N HIS A 66 -29.11 9.69 -26.40
CA HIS A 66 -27.85 10.27 -25.95
C HIS A 66 -26.98 10.62 -27.17
N PRO A 67 -26.36 11.83 -27.24
CA PRO A 67 -25.63 12.28 -28.43
C PRO A 67 -24.61 11.27 -28.95
N LEU A 68 -23.83 10.63 -28.07
CA LEU A 68 -22.78 9.67 -28.43
C LEU A 68 -23.30 8.33 -29.01
N LEU A 69 -24.61 8.05 -28.92
CA LEU A 69 -25.26 6.90 -29.57
C LEU A 69 -25.87 7.27 -30.94
N THR A 70 -26.28 8.53 -31.11
CA THR A 70 -27.06 8.97 -32.28
C THR A 70 -26.19 9.11 -33.53
N ALA A 71 -26.39 8.21 -34.50
CA ALA A 71 -25.74 8.31 -35.80
C ALA A 71 -26.36 9.42 -36.67
N ARG A 72 -25.57 10.42 -37.07
CA ARG A 72 -26.02 11.49 -37.98
C ARG A 72 -26.12 11.00 -39.42
N GLN A 73 -27.12 11.49 -40.14
CA GLN A 73 -27.27 11.28 -41.59
C GLN A 73 -27.60 12.61 -42.30
N PRO A 74 -27.10 12.83 -43.52
CA PRO A 74 -26.09 12.04 -44.22
C PRO A 74 -24.69 12.22 -43.60
N ARG A 75 -23.89 11.15 -43.55
CA ARG A 75 -22.49 11.23 -43.08
C ARG A 75 -21.68 12.06 -44.08
N ARG A 76 -21.03 13.14 -43.63
CA ARG A 76 -20.27 14.08 -44.49
C ARG A 76 -18.86 14.37 -44.00
N SER A 77 -18.56 14.09 -42.74
CA SER A 77 -17.31 14.49 -42.09
C SER A 77 -16.76 13.40 -41.16
N LEU A 78 -15.46 13.16 -41.26
CA LEU A 78 -14.75 12.09 -40.54
C LEU A 78 -13.65 12.69 -39.65
N CYS A 79 -13.49 12.13 -38.44
CA CYS A 79 -12.28 12.30 -37.65
C CYS A 79 -11.53 10.97 -37.45
N VAL A 80 -10.20 11.00 -37.60
CA VAL A 80 -9.32 9.86 -37.32
C VAL A 80 -8.31 10.24 -36.24
N VAL A 81 -8.37 9.55 -35.11
CA VAL A 81 -7.42 9.66 -34.00
C VAL A 81 -6.28 8.69 -34.25
N VAL A 82 -5.03 9.15 -34.30
CA VAL A 82 -3.87 8.32 -34.66
C VAL A 82 -2.90 8.24 -33.49
N ILE A 83 -2.75 7.03 -32.92
CA ILE A 83 -1.86 6.76 -31.79
C ILE A 83 -0.53 6.19 -32.29
N ALA A 84 0.57 6.86 -31.95
CA ALA A 84 1.93 6.43 -32.24
C ALA A 84 2.87 6.74 -31.04
N GLY A 85 4.12 6.28 -31.13
CA GLY A 85 5.12 6.59 -30.11
C GLY A 85 5.72 7.98 -30.25
N ASP A 86 6.28 8.50 -29.16
CA ASP A 86 7.07 9.75 -29.18
C ASP A 86 8.44 9.55 -29.82
N LYS A 87 9.09 8.42 -29.52
CA LYS A 87 10.48 8.13 -29.86
C LYS A 87 10.59 7.17 -31.05
N GLY A 88 11.81 7.05 -31.60
CA GLY A 88 12.16 5.97 -32.52
C GLY A 88 12.47 4.66 -31.79
N LEU A 89 13.18 3.77 -32.49
CA LEU A 89 13.75 2.54 -31.90
C LEU A 89 12.70 1.61 -31.29
N CYS A 90 11.56 1.44 -31.98
CA CYS A 90 10.47 0.51 -31.66
C CYS A 90 10.15 -0.43 -32.83
N GLY A 91 11.18 -0.80 -33.62
CA GLY A 91 11.01 -1.64 -34.81
C GLY A 91 10.11 -1.00 -35.86
N SER A 92 9.20 -1.80 -36.42
CA SER A 92 8.23 -1.36 -37.43
C SER A 92 6.97 -0.72 -36.86
N TYR A 93 6.74 -0.75 -35.55
CA TYR A 93 5.54 -0.28 -34.83
C TYR A 93 4.93 1.01 -35.40
N ASN A 94 5.67 2.13 -35.30
CA ASN A 94 5.21 3.43 -35.79
C ASN A 94 4.90 3.41 -37.28
N ASN A 95 5.75 2.78 -38.10
CA ASN A 95 5.55 2.75 -39.56
C ASN A 95 4.32 1.94 -39.96
N ASN A 96 3.99 0.88 -39.22
CA ASN A 96 2.85 0.02 -39.51
C ASN A 96 1.54 0.76 -39.26
N ILE A 97 1.38 1.39 -38.08
CA ILE A 97 0.15 2.12 -37.77
C ILE A 97 0.02 3.41 -38.58
N LEU A 98 1.11 4.15 -38.82
CA LEU A 98 1.07 5.39 -39.60
C LEU A 98 0.74 5.13 -41.08
N ARG A 99 1.26 4.06 -41.69
CA ARG A 99 0.87 3.67 -43.06
C ARG A 99 -0.61 3.25 -43.13
N LYS A 100 -1.10 2.49 -42.15
CA LYS A 100 -2.49 2.04 -42.12
C LYS A 100 -3.46 3.21 -41.90
N ALA A 101 -3.12 4.13 -40.99
CA ALA A 101 -3.87 5.37 -40.77
C ALA A 101 -3.86 6.25 -42.03
N GLN A 102 -2.71 6.44 -42.68
CA GLN A 102 -2.62 7.24 -43.91
C GLN A 102 -3.51 6.65 -45.02
N ALA A 103 -3.39 5.36 -45.32
CA ALA A 103 -4.19 4.71 -46.36
C ALA A 103 -5.71 4.75 -46.07
N TYR A 104 -6.10 4.72 -44.79
CA TYR A 104 -7.50 4.88 -44.40
C TYR A 104 -7.98 6.33 -44.55
N ILE A 105 -7.18 7.32 -44.14
CA ILE A 105 -7.47 8.74 -44.33
C ILE A 105 -7.60 9.08 -45.83
N ASP A 106 -6.64 8.64 -46.65
CA ASP A 106 -6.63 8.87 -48.10
C ASP A 106 -7.88 8.30 -48.79
N LEU A 107 -8.36 7.13 -48.35
CA LEU A 107 -9.57 6.49 -48.87
C LEU A 107 -10.88 7.25 -48.51
N HIS A 108 -10.89 8.03 -47.43
CA HIS A 108 -12.10 8.69 -46.89
C HIS A 108 -12.08 10.23 -47.03
N GLY A 109 -11.24 10.78 -47.91
CA GLY A 109 -11.19 12.22 -48.21
C GLY A 109 -9.81 12.88 -48.06
N GLY A 110 -8.77 12.12 -47.67
CA GLY A 110 -7.38 12.59 -47.65
C GLY A 110 -7.19 13.84 -46.77
N PRO A 111 -6.59 14.93 -47.28
CA PRO A 111 -6.34 16.15 -46.50
C PRO A 111 -7.57 16.80 -45.84
N ALA A 112 -8.78 16.53 -46.33
CA ALA A 112 -10.02 17.06 -45.77
C ALA A 112 -10.53 16.30 -44.53
N VAL A 113 -9.95 15.13 -44.20
CA VAL A 113 -10.26 14.37 -42.98
C VAL A 113 -9.58 15.03 -41.79
N ARG A 114 -10.32 15.22 -40.69
CA ARG A 114 -9.80 15.80 -39.45
C ARG A 114 -8.99 14.76 -38.70
N VAL A 115 -7.80 15.13 -38.24
CA VAL A 115 -6.89 14.22 -37.54
C VAL A 115 -6.64 14.73 -36.12
N ILE A 116 -6.72 13.84 -35.13
CA ILE A 116 -6.16 14.08 -33.79
C ILE A 116 -4.95 13.16 -33.65
N THR A 117 -3.80 13.69 -33.24
CA THR A 117 -2.56 12.88 -33.13
C THR A 117 -2.15 12.68 -31.68
N ILE A 118 -1.79 11.45 -31.32
CA ILE A 118 -1.25 11.11 -30.00
C ILE A 118 0.16 10.54 -30.20
N GLY A 119 1.15 11.21 -29.61
CA GLY A 119 2.57 10.90 -29.75
C GLY A 119 3.25 11.62 -30.92
N ARG A 120 4.42 12.21 -30.66
CA ARG A 120 5.14 13.12 -31.57
C ARG A 120 5.43 12.54 -32.96
N LYS A 121 5.51 11.21 -33.14
CA LYS A 121 5.68 10.61 -34.48
C LYS A 121 4.43 10.71 -35.34
N ALA A 122 3.21 10.65 -34.78
CA ALA A 122 1.99 10.84 -35.55
C ALA A 122 1.88 12.27 -36.08
N THR A 123 2.03 13.26 -35.20
CA THR A 123 2.03 14.69 -35.56
C THR A 123 3.08 14.98 -36.64
N THR A 124 4.34 14.58 -36.40
CA THR A 124 5.43 14.81 -37.36
C THR A 124 5.21 14.13 -38.72
N TYR A 125 4.56 12.97 -38.77
CA TYR A 125 4.37 12.21 -40.01
C TYR A 125 3.23 12.76 -40.87
N LEU A 126 2.14 13.20 -40.24
CA LEU A 126 0.92 13.64 -40.92
C LEU A 126 0.94 15.14 -41.26
N THR A 127 1.44 16.00 -40.38
CA THR A 127 1.64 17.43 -40.69
C THR A 127 2.60 17.62 -41.88
N LYS A 128 3.66 16.79 -41.98
CA LYS A 128 4.57 16.79 -43.14
C LYS A 128 3.97 16.30 -44.46
N ARG A 129 2.71 15.84 -44.46
CA ARG A 129 1.95 15.41 -45.64
C ARG A 129 0.73 16.31 -45.94
N GLY A 130 0.50 17.36 -45.15
CA GLY A 130 -0.59 18.31 -45.37
C GLY A 130 -1.97 17.86 -44.86
N TYR A 131 -2.07 16.83 -44.01
CA TYR A 131 -3.35 16.46 -43.39
C TYR A 131 -3.75 17.47 -42.30
N GLN A 132 -5.06 17.71 -42.15
CA GLN A 132 -5.61 18.62 -41.15
C GLN A 132 -5.53 18.02 -39.73
N VAL A 133 -4.38 18.18 -39.08
CA VAL A 133 -4.25 17.93 -37.63
C VAL A 133 -4.99 19.05 -36.87
N VAL A 134 -6.07 18.68 -36.19
CA VAL A 134 -6.94 19.59 -35.42
C VAL A 134 -6.47 19.73 -33.98
N ASP A 135 -5.91 18.67 -33.40
CA ASP A 135 -5.31 18.67 -32.07
C ASP A 135 -4.17 17.63 -31.98
N SER A 136 -3.23 17.81 -31.06
CA SER A 136 -2.11 16.89 -30.86
C SER A 136 -1.64 16.78 -29.40
N PHE A 137 -1.62 15.56 -28.89
CA PHE A 137 -1.18 15.24 -27.53
C PHE A 137 0.20 14.56 -27.54
N PRO A 138 1.04 14.80 -26.52
CA PRO A 138 2.24 13.98 -26.29
C PRO A 138 1.84 12.53 -25.98
N GLN A 139 2.81 11.61 -26.05
CA GLN A 139 2.57 10.24 -25.60
C GLN A 139 2.38 10.18 -24.07
N ILE A 140 1.20 9.75 -23.63
CA ILE A 140 0.83 9.57 -22.21
C ILE A 140 1.72 8.51 -21.53
N ASN A 141 2.01 8.72 -20.24
CA ASN A 141 2.83 7.83 -19.42
C ASN A 141 1.99 6.73 -18.72
N VAL A 142 2.63 5.62 -18.33
CA VAL A 142 1.94 4.46 -17.71
C VAL A 142 1.23 4.86 -16.41
N ASN A 143 1.82 5.80 -15.67
CA ASN A 143 1.32 6.35 -14.41
C ASN A 143 0.59 7.70 -14.57
N ALA A 144 0.17 8.09 -15.77
CA ALA A 144 -0.55 9.35 -15.96
C ALA A 144 -1.87 9.39 -15.16
N PRO A 145 -2.24 10.57 -14.62
CA PRO A 145 -3.50 10.74 -13.91
C PRO A 145 -4.70 10.63 -14.87
N LEU A 146 -5.85 10.25 -14.32
CA LEU A 146 -7.10 10.11 -15.09
C LEU A 146 -7.50 11.41 -15.82
N SER A 147 -7.10 12.57 -15.29
CA SER A 147 -7.33 13.89 -15.89
C SER A 147 -6.67 14.08 -17.27
N GLU A 148 -5.50 13.46 -17.54
CA GLU A 148 -4.88 13.47 -18.87
C GLU A 148 -5.70 12.65 -19.88
N VAL A 149 -6.14 11.46 -19.48
CA VAL A 149 -7.01 10.59 -20.29
C VAL A 149 -8.32 11.31 -20.60
N GLN A 150 -8.91 11.96 -19.58
CA GLN A 150 -10.12 12.77 -19.70
C GLN A 150 -9.94 14.03 -20.56
N ALA A 151 -8.74 14.59 -20.68
CA ALA A 151 -8.48 15.67 -21.64
C ALA A 151 -8.60 15.16 -23.08
N ILE A 152 -7.96 14.03 -23.38
CA ILE A 152 -8.06 13.38 -24.71
C ILE A 152 -9.50 12.95 -25.00
N ALA A 153 -10.17 12.29 -24.04
CA ALA A 153 -11.55 11.84 -24.19
C ALA A 153 -12.53 13.00 -24.44
N ARG A 154 -12.35 14.15 -23.78
CA ARG A 154 -13.15 15.36 -24.02
C ARG A 154 -12.95 15.95 -25.41
N VAL A 155 -11.73 15.93 -25.97
CA VAL A 155 -11.51 16.41 -27.36
C VAL A 155 -12.07 15.40 -28.38
N MET A 156 -11.88 14.10 -28.15
CA MET A 156 -12.42 13.04 -29.01
C MET A 156 -13.96 12.98 -29.01
N THR A 157 -14.62 13.33 -27.91
CA THR A 157 -16.09 13.47 -27.85
C THR A 157 -16.58 14.82 -28.33
N GLY A 158 -15.93 15.93 -27.94
CA GLY A 158 -16.28 17.28 -28.35
C GLY A 158 -16.32 17.47 -29.87
N ILE A 159 -15.30 16.98 -30.60
CA ILE A 159 -15.29 17.07 -32.07
C ILE A 159 -16.50 16.37 -32.71
N PHE A 160 -17.06 15.35 -32.06
CA PHE A 160 -18.29 14.69 -32.52
C PHE A 160 -19.55 15.42 -32.02
N THR A 161 -19.68 15.73 -30.73
CA THR A 161 -20.90 16.36 -30.18
C THR A 161 -21.17 17.73 -30.79
N GLU A 162 -20.12 18.53 -31.01
CA GLU A 162 -20.19 19.87 -31.62
C GLU A 162 -20.49 19.85 -33.14
N GLY A 163 -20.58 18.69 -33.79
CA GLY A 163 -20.84 18.59 -35.23
C GLY A 163 -19.60 18.82 -36.11
N ARG A 164 -18.39 18.82 -35.53
CA ARG A 164 -17.13 18.88 -36.29
C ARG A 164 -16.73 17.54 -36.92
N ALA A 165 -17.39 16.44 -36.57
CA ALA A 165 -17.30 15.12 -37.21
C ALA A 165 -18.63 14.35 -37.04
N ASP A 166 -19.00 13.55 -38.06
CA ASP A 166 -20.15 12.64 -38.02
C ASP A 166 -19.78 11.25 -37.51
N GLU A 167 -18.52 10.83 -37.71
CA GLU A 167 -17.95 9.61 -37.14
C GLU A 167 -16.51 9.85 -36.67
N VAL A 168 -16.11 9.19 -35.58
CA VAL A 168 -14.74 9.22 -35.03
C VAL A 168 -14.19 7.81 -35.01
N TYR A 169 -13.01 7.63 -35.58
CA TYR A 169 -12.28 6.36 -35.62
C TYR A 169 -10.95 6.48 -34.88
N VAL A 170 -10.52 5.40 -34.21
CA VAL A 170 -9.21 5.32 -33.55
C VAL A 170 -8.31 4.33 -34.29
N ALA A 171 -7.21 4.83 -34.84
CA ALA A 171 -6.11 4.07 -35.38
C ALA A 171 -5.06 3.83 -34.28
N PHE A 172 -5.01 2.58 -33.79
CA PHE A 172 -4.14 2.16 -32.69
C PHE A 172 -3.51 0.79 -32.98
N THR A 173 -2.65 0.29 -32.10
CA THR A 173 -2.07 -1.06 -32.24
C THR A 173 -2.45 -1.95 -31.08
N GLU A 174 -3.06 -3.09 -31.39
CA GLU A 174 -3.46 -4.11 -30.44
C GLU A 174 -2.26 -4.99 -30.04
N PHE A 175 -2.04 -5.13 -28.74
CA PHE A 175 -1.00 -5.99 -28.19
C PHE A 175 -1.52 -7.43 -28.09
N VAL A 176 -1.07 -8.30 -28.99
CA VAL A 176 -1.33 -9.74 -28.92
C VAL A 176 -0.19 -10.46 -28.20
N SER A 177 1.07 -10.09 -28.49
CA SER A 177 2.25 -10.55 -27.76
C SER A 177 3.46 -9.62 -27.96
N VAL A 178 4.58 -9.94 -27.30
CA VAL A 178 5.90 -9.33 -27.53
C VAL A 178 6.34 -9.36 -28.99
N ILE A 179 5.98 -10.43 -29.72
CA ILE A 179 6.43 -10.69 -31.09
C ILE A 179 5.35 -10.26 -32.12
N HIS A 180 4.07 -10.29 -31.73
CA HIS A 180 2.95 -9.99 -32.62
C HIS A 180 2.14 -8.79 -32.12
N GLN A 181 2.14 -7.72 -32.91
CA GLN A 181 1.32 -6.53 -32.69
C GLN A 181 0.44 -6.29 -33.92
N LYS A 182 -0.84 -5.98 -33.72
CA LYS A 182 -1.86 -5.91 -34.78
C LYS A 182 -2.34 -4.46 -34.94
N PRO A 183 -1.85 -3.69 -35.94
CA PRO A 183 -2.33 -2.33 -36.19
C PRO A 183 -3.76 -2.38 -36.71
N GLN A 184 -4.69 -1.68 -36.07
CA GLN A 184 -6.09 -1.65 -36.45
C GLN A 184 -6.71 -0.26 -36.33
N ILE A 185 -7.85 -0.11 -37.00
CA ILE A 185 -8.65 1.11 -36.99
C ILE A 185 -10.04 0.65 -36.62
N VAL A 186 -10.57 1.17 -35.51
CA VAL A 186 -11.91 0.86 -35.00
C VAL A 186 -12.76 2.11 -35.00
N LYS A 187 -14.05 1.95 -35.20
CA LYS A 187 -15.01 3.02 -34.96
C LYS A 187 -15.14 3.24 -33.45
N PHE A 188 -15.25 4.51 -33.05
CA PHE A 188 -15.33 4.93 -31.65
C PHE A 188 -16.60 5.75 -31.37
N LEU A 189 -16.95 6.68 -32.27
CA LEU A 189 -18.23 7.42 -32.22
C LEU A 189 -18.93 7.40 -33.60
N PRO A 190 -20.27 7.35 -33.65
CA PRO A 190 -21.16 7.00 -32.52
C PRO A 190 -20.85 5.60 -31.98
N ILE A 191 -21.11 5.38 -30.70
CA ILE A 191 -20.94 4.07 -30.05
C ILE A 191 -22.02 3.15 -30.62
N GLU A 192 -21.61 2.21 -31.47
CA GLU A 192 -22.53 1.21 -32.02
C GLU A 192 -22.95 0.27 -30.89
N GLN A 193 -24.23 0.33 -30.50
CA GLN A 193 -24.87 -0.74 -29.77
C GLN A 193 -24.80 -1.98 -30.65
N GLN A 194 -23.86 -2.88 -30.36
CA GLN A 194 -23.80 -4.15 -31.06
C GLN A 194 -25.05 -4.93 -30.70
N GLY A 195 -25.94 -5.07 -31.68
CA GLY A 195 -27.10 -5.94 -31.62
C GLY A 195 -26.68 -7.40 -31.53
N VAL A 196 -26.12 -7.79 -30.38
CA VAL A 196 -26.27 -9.14 -29.88
C VAL A 196 -27.77 -9.34 -29.82
N ALA A 197 -28.28 -10.20 -30.71
CA ALA A 197 -29.59 -10.81 -30.54
C ALA A 197 -29.46 -11.74 -29.32
N ALA A 198 -29.43 -11.14 -28.14
CA ALA A 198 -29.55 -11.85 -26.89
C ALA A 198 -30.94 -12.47 -26.93
N GLU A 199 -30.96 -13.81 -27.00
CA GLU A 199 -32.10 -14.58 -26.52
C GLU A 199 -32.37 -14.08 -25.10
N ALA A 200 -33.38 -13.23 -24.95
CA ALA A 200 -33.57 -12.46 -23.73
C ALA A 200 -33.78 -13.46 -22.59
N ALA A 201 -32.83 -13.50 -21.64
CA ALA A 201 -32.87 -14.40 -20.49
C ALA A 201 -34.22 -14.24 -19.79
N PRO A 202 -35.15 -15.23 -19.86
CA PRO A 202 -36.57 -14.90 -19.73
C PRO A 202 -36.95 -14.32 -18.36
N GLY A 203 -37.63 -13.17 -18.38
CA GLY A 203 -38.31 -12.63 -17.21
C GLY A 203 -37.41 -11.97 -16.15
N ARG A 204 -36.65 -10.94 -16.52
CA ARG A 204 -36.07 -9.97 -15.57
C ARG A 204 -36.31 -8.53 -16.02
N ASP A 205 -37.43 -7.96 -15.59
CA ASP A 205 -37.63 -6.52 -15.64
C ASP A 205 -36.68 -5.84 -14.64
N TYR A 206 -35.76 -5.03 -15.16
CA TYR A 206 -34.81 -4.28 -14.34
C TYR A 206 -35.39 -2.92 -13.97
N ILE A 207 -35.74 -2.75 -12.68
CA ILE A 207 -36.00 -1.42 -12.12
C ILE A 207 -34.65 -0.71 -11.95
N PHE A 208 -34.45 0.37 -12.68
CA PHE A 208 -33.22 1.17 -12.64
C PHE A 208 -33.38 2.35 -11.69
N GLU A 209 -32.62 2.36 -10.60
CA GLU A 209 -32.49 3.51 -9.69
C GLU A 209 -31.03 4.02 -9.65
N PRO A 210 -30.75 5.29 -9.99
CA PRO A 210 -31.67 6.23 -10.66
C PRO A 210 -32.11 5.73 -12.05
N GLY A 211 -33.16 6.35 -12.61
CA GLY A 211 -33.74 5.96 -13.90
C GLY A 211 -32.72 5.86 -15.03
N ALA A 212 -32.94 4.91 -15.94
CA ALA A 212 -31.96 4.44 -16.95
C ALA A 212 -31.29 5.56 -17.77
N GLN A 213 -32.02 6.61 -18.16
CA GLN A 213 -31.46 7.77 -18.86
C GLN A 213 -30.35 8.46 -18.04
N LYS A 214 -30.58 8.68 -16.74
CA LYS A 214 -29.61 9.31 -15.83
C LYS A 214 -28.42 8.40 -15.51
N LEU A 215 -28.63 7.07 -15.49
CA LEU A 215 -27.52 6.11 -15.47
C LEU A 215 -26.70 6.19 -16.75
N LEU A 216 -27.35 6.23 -17.93
CA LEU A 216 -26.68 6.31 -19.23
C LEU A 216 -25.82 7.57 -19.36
N GLU A 217 -26.37 8.73 -18.99
CA GLU A 217 -25.65 10.02 -18.93
C GLU A 217 -24.44 9.99 -17.98
N THR A 218 -24.51 9.21 -16.90
CA THR A 218 -23.41 9.06 -15.93
C THR A 218 -22.37 8.02 -16.36
N LEU A 219 -22.79 6.96 -17.06
CA LEU A 219 -21.95 5.81 -17.43
C LEU A 219 -21.27 5.97 -18.79
N LEU A 220 -21.91 6.57 -19.79
CA LEU A 220 -21.31 6.73 -21.12
C LEU A 220 -20.01 7.56 -21.11
N PRO A 221 -19.89 8.69 -20.38
CA PRO A 221 -18.61 9.39 -20.25
C PRO A 221 -17.51 8.53 -19.65
N ARG A 222 -17.84 7.71 -18.63
CA ARG A 222 -16.88 6.79 -17.99
C ARG A 222 -16.47 5.64 -18.91
N PHE A 223 -17.39 5.15 -19.74
CA PHE A 223 -17.12 4.14 -20.77
C PHE A 223 -16.21 4.69 -21.88
N VAL A 224 -16.44 5.93 -22.31
CA VAL A 224 -15.55 6.67 -23.23
C VAL A 224 -14.15 6.82 -22.63
N ASP A 225 -14.03 7.32 -21.39
CA ASP A 225 -12.75 7.43 -20.67
C ASP A 225 -12.00 6.09 -20.62
N ASN A 226 -12.71 5.00 -20.28
CA ASN A 226 -12.15 3.66 -20.16
C ASN A 226 -11.66 3.10 -21.52
N GLN A 227 -12.43 3.32 -22.60
CA GLN A 227 -12.05 2.90 -23.95
C GLN A 227 -10.85 3.69 -24.49
N VAL A 228 -10.77 5.01 -24.23
CA VAL A 228 -9.59 5.82 -24.55
C VAL A 228 -8.38 5.31 -23.76
N TYR A 229 -8.53 5.03 -22.46
CA TYR A 229 -7.45 4.45 -21.65
C TYR A 229 -6.97 3.09 -22.19
N LYS A 230 -7.90 2.23 -22.62
CA LYS A 230 -7.59 0.94 -23.25
C LYS A 230 -6.75 1.10 -24.51
N PHE A 231 -7.16 1.96 -25.46
CA PHE A 231 -6.40 2.16 -26.71
C PHE A 231 -4.99 2.71 -26.46
N LEU A 232 -4.83 3.56 -25.44
CA LEU A 232 -3.52 4.04 -24.99
C LEU A 232 -2.67 2.89 -24.44
N LEU A 233 -3.18 2.11 -23.48
CA LEU A 233 -2.45 1.00 -22.88
C LEU A 233 -2.08 -0.10 -23.90
N GLU A 234 -2.98 -0.47 -24.81
CA GLU A 234 -2.69 -1.49 -25.85
C GLU A 234 -1.63 -1.00 -26.84
N SER A 235 -1.66 0.29 -27.20
CA SER A 235 -0.62 0.93 -28.02
C SER A 235 0.73 0.98 -27.30
N MET A 236 0.74 1.31 -26.00
CA MET A 236 1.96 1.35 -25.19
C MET A 236 2.57 -0.05 -25.00
N ALA A 237 1.76 -1.07 -24.72
CA ALA A 237 2.21 -2.46 -24.66
C ALA A 237 2.79 -2.91 -26.01
N SER A 238 2.11 -2.57 -27.11
CA SER A 238 2.58 -2.83 -28.47
C SER A 238 3.93 -2.15 -28.76
N GLU A 239 4.11 -0.89 -28.37
CA GLU A 239 5.37 -0.18 -28.55
C GLU A 239 6.51 -0.81 -27.73
N GLN A 240 6.27 -1.14 -26.45
CA GLN A 240 7.33 -1.76 -25.63
C GLN A 240 7.66 -3.18 -26.10
N GLY A 241 6.66 -3.97 -26.54
CA GLY A 241 6.89 -5.28 -27.16
C GLY A 241 7.73 -5.19 -28.44
N ALA A 242 7.34 -4.30 -29.36
CA ALA A 242 8.07 -4.06 -30.61
C ALA A 242 9.48 -3.48 -30.37
N ARG A 243 9.65 -2.62 -29.36
CA ARG A 243 10.96 -2.14 -28.90
C ARG A 243 11.80 -3.27 -28.33
N MET A 244 11.26 -4.10 -27.44
CA MET A 244 11.99 -5.22 -26.83
C MET A 244 12.45 -6.22 -27.88
N THR A 245 11.59 -6.54 -28.86
CA THR A 245 11.93 -7.38 -30.02
C THR A 245 13.02 -6.73 -30.88
N ALA A 246 12.83 -5.48 -31.31
CA ALA A 246 13.81 -4.77 -32.15
C ALA A 246 15.18 -4.60 -31.47
N MET A 247 15.20 -4.37 -30.16
CA MET A 247 16.43 -4.30 -29.37
C MET A 247 17.08 -5.69 -29.22
N SER A 248 16.30 -6.76 -29.06
CA SER A 248 16.83 -8.14 -29.07
C SER A 248 17.55 -8.44 -30.38
N THR A 249 16.88 -8.23 -31.53
CA THR A 249 17.46 -8.44 -32.86
C THR A 249 18.70 -7.57 -33.09
N ALA A 250 18.75 -6.36 -32.52
CA ALA A 250 19.94 -5.50 -32.60
C ALA A 250 21.09 -5.99 -31.71
N THR A 251 20.83 -6.48 -30.50
CA THR A 251 21.82 -7.11 -29.60
C THR A 251 22.38 -8.41 -30.19
N GLU A 252 21.50 -9.21 -30.80
CA GLU A 252 21.84 -10.46 -31.51
C GLU A 252 22.70 -10.15 -32.75
N SER A 253 22.26 -9.21 -33.60
CA SER A 253 23.04 -8.77 -34.78
C SER A 253 24.40 -8.17 -34.41
N ALA A 254 24.50 -7.47 -33.28
CA ALA A 254 25.77 -6.97 -32.76
C ALA A 254 26.68 -8.12 -32.27
N GLY A 255 26.12 -9.19 -31.71
CA GLY A 255 26.84 -10.41 -31.35
C GLY A 255 27.31 -11.21 -32.56
N ASP A 256 26.46 -11.37 -33.58
CA ASP A 256 26.80 -12.06 -34.83
C ASP A 256 27.93 -11.35 -35.59
N LEU A 257 28.01 -10.02 -35.51
CA LEU A 257 29.14 -9.22 -36.01
C LEU A 257 30.47 -9.47 -35.28
N MET A 258 30.47 -10.26 -34.20
CA MET A 258 31.66 -10.73 -33.47
C MET A 258 31.92 -12.24 -33.59
N ALA A 259 30.93 -13.03 -34.02
CA ALA A 259 30.98 -14.49 -33.94
C ALA A 259 31.66 -15.14 -35.16
N PRO A 260 32.71 -15.98 -34.98
CA PRO A 260 33.19 -16.85 -36.05
C PRO A 260 32.19 -17.98 -36.30
N ARG A 261 31.72 -18.13 -37.56
CA ARG A 261 30.75 -19.16 -37.97
C ARG A 261 31.15 -20.57 -37.51
N ARG A 262 30.30 -21.23 -36.71
CA ARG A 262 30.33 -22.67 -36.41
C ARG A 262 28.92 -23.27 -36.39
N SER A 263 28.85 -24.59 -36.59
CA SER A 263 27.64 -25.38 -36.80
C SER A 263 26.98 -25.88 -35.50
N ARG A 264 25.69 -26.24 -35.58
CA ARG A 264 24.89 -26.79 -34.47
C ARG A 264 25.10 -28.31 -34.29
N PRO A 265 25.12 -28.83 -33.05
CA PRO A 265 24.79 -30.23 -32.74
C PRO A 265 23.29 -30.42 -32.41
N ARG A 266 22.87 -31.69 -32.20
CA ARG A 266 21.48 -32.12 -31.92
C ARG A 266 21.13 -32.11 -30.42
N VAL A 267 19.83 -32.28 -30.15
CA VAL A 267 19.22 -32.56 -28.83
C VAL A 267 18.73 -34.01 -28.81
N GLU A 268 18.80 -34.66 -27.65
CA GLU A 268 18.09 -35.93 -27.37
C GLU A 268 17.17 -35.81 -26.14
N HIS A 269 16.27 -36.77 -25.97
CA HIS A 269 15.30 -36.90 -24.88
C HIS A 269 15.47 -38.27 -24.21
N LEU A 270 14.93 -38.44 -22.98
CA LEU A 270 14.26 -39.66 -22.44
C LEU A 270 13.73 -39.34 -21.00
N PRO A 271 12.89 -40.17 -20.34
CA PRO A 271 11.60 -39.65 -19.85
C PRO A 271 11.30 -39.90 -18.35
N ARG A 272 10.01 -39.74 -17.97
CA ARG A 272 9.45 -39.95 -16.62
C ARG A 272 8.93 -41.38 -16.40
N THR A 273 8.78 -41.78 -15.13
CA THR A 273 7.91 -42.89 -14.64
C THR A 273 7.17 -42.48 -13.35
N PRO A 274 6.09 -43.19 -12.93
CA PRO A 274 5.12 -42.72 -11.91
C PRO A 274 5.22 -43.41 -10.52
N LEU A 275 4.30 -43.07 -9.61
CA LEU A 275 4.10 -43.60 -8.25
C LEU A 275 2.64 -44.02 -8.03
N ASP A 276 2.38 -45.02 -7.16
CA ASP A 276 1.02 -45.50 -6.84
C ASP A 276 0.86 -46.10 -5.40
N VAL A 277 -0.36 -46.50 -5.03
CA VAL A 277 -1.01 -46.61 -3.68
C VAL A 277 -0.60 -47.68 -2.61
N SER A 278 -0.47 -47.21 -1.34
CA SER A 278 -1.09 -47.73 -0.05
C SER A 278 -0.82 -49.18 0.47
N PRO A 279 -1.41 -49.73 1.59
CA PRO A 279 -2.19 -49.18 2.74
C PRO A 279 -1.88 -49.75 4.18
N SER A 280 -2.63 -49.30 5.23
CA SER A 280 -2.91 -49.92 6.59
C SER A 280 -1.82 -49.97 7.71
N GLY A 281 -2.11 -49.96 9.04
CA GLY A 281 -3.32 -49.58 9.85
C GLY A 281 -3.33 -50.05 11.36
N VAL A 282 -4.14 -49.41 12.26
CA VAL A 282 -4.79 -49.96 13.52
C VAL A 282 -3.89 -50.12 14.82
N LYS A 283 -4.22 -50.01 16.15
CA LYS A 283 -5.43 -49.78 17.06
C LYS A 283 -5.07 -49.33 18.54
N MET A 284 -5.89 -48.46 19.21
CA MET A 284 -6.27 -48.33 20.68
C MET A 284 -5.23 -48.35 21.88
N ALA A 285 -5.48 -47.94 23.15
CA ALA A 285 -6.69 -47.88 24.03
C ALA A 285 -6.76 -46.75 25.15
N LYS A 286 -7.54 -46.97 26.25
CA LYS A 286 -8.16 -46.01 27.26
C LYS A 286 -7.31 -45.81 28.57
N SER A 287 -7.65 -45.08 29.68
CA SER A 287 -8.95 -44.68 30.32
C SER A 287 -8.94 -43.65 31.53
N THR A 288 -9.95 -42.75 31.59
CA THR A 288 -10.83 -42.30 32.74
C THR A 288 -10.41 -41.57 34.06
N LYS A 289 -11.15 -40.45 34.36
CA LYS A 289 -11.75 -39.95 35.66
C LYS A 289 -10.84 -39.37 36.80
N SER A 290 -11.26 -38.48 37.74
CA SER A 290 -12.54 -37.75 38.03
C SER A 290 -12.37 -36.46 38.93
N SER A 291 -13.46 -35.67 39.05
CA SER A 291 -13.88 -34.57 39.99
C SER A 291 -13.25 -34.42 41.41
N ALA A 292 -13.36 -33.30 42.17
CA ALA A 292 -13.81 -31.88 42.04
C ALA A 292 -13.60 -31.17 43.44
N GLY A 293 -13.84 -29.87 43.74
CA GLY A 293 -14.24 -28.67 42.98
C GLY A 293 -15.39 -27.84 43.62
N SER A 294 -15.13 -26.62 44.13
CA SER A 294 -16.09 -25.69 44.82
C SER A 294 -15.42 -24.31 45.15
N ASP A 295 -16.02 -23.33 45.85
CA ASP A 295 -17.16 -22.41 45.53
C ASP A 295 -17.13 -21.18 46.51
N ALA A 296 -17.48 -19.95 46.09
CA ALA A 296 -17.75 -18.78 46.95
C ALA A 296 -18.57 -17.62 46.30
N SER A 297 -19.70 -17.25 46.93
CA SER A 297 -20.53 -16.02 46.72
C SER A 297 -21.20 -15.80 45.34
N SER A 298 -22.52 -15.54 45.34
CA SER A 298 -23.39 -15.64 44.16
C SER A 298 -23.51 -14.37 43.31
N LYS A 299 -22.50 -14.15 42.46
CA LYS A 299 -22.70 -13.57 41.11
C LYS A 299 -23.60 -14.50 40.25
N PRO A 300 -24.11 -14.08 39.07
CA PRO A 300 -24.86 -14.98 38.19
C PRO A 300 -24.04 -16.20 37.76
N LYS A 301 -24.55 -17.40 38.04
CA LYS A 301 -23.90 -18.68 37.76
C LYS A 301 -24.54 -19.39 36.55
N GLY A 302 -23.77 -19.55 35.48
CA GLY A 302 -24.06 -20.40 34.34
C GLY A 302 -23.21 -21.68 34.33
N ARG A 303 -23.38 -22.51 33.30
CA ARG A 303 -22.65 -23.78 33.11
C ARG A 303 -22.17 -23.96 31.68
N ILE A 304 -20.97 -24.49 31.49
CA ILE A 304 -20.42 -24.78 30.15
C ILE A 304 -21.25 -25.88 29.48
N LYS A 305 -21.93 -25.55 28.39
CA LYS A 305 -22.73 -26.47 27.55
C LYS A 305 -21.87 -27.14 26.49
N GLN A 306 -20.97 -26.37 25.85
CA GLN A 306 -20.07 -26.86 24.79
C GLN A 306 -18.75 -26.08 24.76
N VAL A 307 -17.69 -26.73 24.24
CA VAL A 307 -16.35 -26.18 24.02
C VAL A 307 -15.95 -26.51 22.58
N ILE A 308 -15.47 -25.53 21.81
CA ILE A 308 -15.06 -25.65 20.41
C ILE A 308 -13.76 -24.87 20.21
N GLY A 309 -12.62 -25.48 20.57
CA GLY A 309 -11.37 -24.73 20.72
C GLY A 309 -11.58 -23.58 21.73
N PRO A 310 -11.14 -22.33 21.43
CA PRO A 310 -11.31 -21.19 22.32
C PRO A 310 -12.75 -20.64 22.37
N VAL A 311 -13.74 -21.24 21.71
CA VAL A 311 -15.15 -20.82 21.82
C VAL A 311 -15.88 -21.68 22.86
N LEU A 312 -16.57 -21.02 23.79
CA LEU A 312 -17.32 -21.63 24.89
C LEU A 312 -18.80 -21.25 24.77
N ASP A 313 -19.68 -22.23 24.66
CA ASP A 313 -21.13 -22.00 24.76
C ASP A 313 -21.56 -22.28 26.20
N ILE A 314 -22.13 -21.27 26.87
CA ILE A 314 -22.41 -21.27 28.32
C ILE A 314 -23.89 -20.96 28.54
N GLU A 315 -24.57 -21.82 29.29
CA GLU A 315 -26.00 -21.72 29.61
C GLU A 315 -26.20 -21.02 30.96
N PHE A 316 -27.01 -19.96 30.98
CA PHE A 316 -27.35 -19.19 32.17
C PHE A 316 -28.85 -19.33 32.53
N PRO A 317 -29.26 -18.99 33.76
CA PRO A 317 -30.69 -18.88 34.10
C PRO A 317 -31.39 -17.83 33.22
N PRO A 318 -32.68 -18.00 32.87
CA PRO A 318 -33.37 -17.12 31.91
C PRO A 318 -33.39 -15.63 32.30
N GLU A 319 -33.49 -15.35 33.60
CA GLU A 319 -33.54 -13.99 34.16
C GLU A 319 -32.15 -13.36 34.36
N ALA A 320 -31.07 -14.09 34.03
CA ALA A 320 -29.69 -13.74 34.36
C ALA A 320 -28.71 -13.98 33.19
N LEU A 321 -29.19 -13.76 31.95
CA LEU A 321 -28.38 -13.86 30.73
C LEU A 321 -27.41 -12.66 30.64
N PRO A 322 -26.08 -12.86 30.64
CA PRO A 322 -25.12 -11.75 30.64
C PRO A 322 -25.14 -10.97 29.30
N PRO A 323 -24.99 -9.63 29.34
CA PRO A 323 -24.87 -8.81 28.12
C PRO A 323 -23.68 -9.16 27.23
N LEU A 324 -23.75 -8.71 25.97
CA LEU A 324 -22.60 -8.71 25.06
C LEU A 324 -21.40 -7.98 25.68
N TYR A 325 -20.21 -8.50 25.40
CA TYR A 325 -18.91 -8.07 25.94
C TYR A 325 -18.67 -8.28 27.44
N ASN A 326 -19.63 -8.81 28.23
CA ASN A 326 -19.35 -9.17 29.62
C ASN A 326 -18.24 -10.22 29.73
N ALA A 327 -17.41 -10.09 30.76
CA ALA A 327 -16.40 -11.06 31.11
C ALA A 327 -17.01 -12.13 32.04
N ILE A 328 -16.89 -13.38 31.63
CA ILE A 328 -17.31 -14.58 32.36
C ILE A 328 -16.08 -15.25 32.96
N GLN A 329 -16.14 -15.56 34.24
CA GLN A 329 -15.08 -16.17 35.04
C GLN A 329 -15.34 -17.69 35.12
N VAL A 330 -14.48 -18.49 34.48
CA VAL A 330 -14.56 -19.95 34.49
C VAL A 330 -13.54 -20.50 35.49
N HIS A 331 -14.04 -21.19 36.51
CA HIS A 331 -13.24 -21.77 37.57
C HIS A 331 -12.91 -23.24 37.25
N ASP A 332 -11.69 -23.50 36.78
CA ASP A 332 -11.15 -24.86 36.67
C ASP A 332 -10.41 -25.23 37.97
N PRO A 333 -10.87 -26.22 38.76
CA PRO A 333 -10.19 -26.65 39.99
C PRO A 333 -8.78 -27.20 39.81
N LYS A 334 -8.30 -27.35 38.56
CA LYS A 334 -6.93 -27.79 38.23
C LYS A 334 -5.98 -26.65 37.87
N ARG A 335 -6.45 -25.41 37.80
CA ARG A 335 -5.64 -24.22 37.49
C ARG A 335 -5.58 -23.29 38.69
N GLU A 336 -4.41 -22.67 38.88
CA GLU A 336 -4.24 -21.59 39.85
C GLU A 336 -4.90 -20.29 39.37
N ASN A 337 -4.97 -20.08 38.04
CA ASN A 337 -5.57 -18.91 37.41
C ASN A 337 -7.01 -19.18 36.94
N ILE A 338 -7.89 -18.21 37.18
CA ILE A 338 -9.27 -18.18 36.67
C ILE A 338 -9.23 -17.88 35.17
N LEU A 339 -9.87 -18.74 34.36
CA LEU A 339 -10.02 -18.47 32.93
C LEU A 339 -11.06 -17.38 32.70
N ILE A 340 -10.69 -16.34 31.96
CA ILE A 340 -11.63 -15.30 31.49
C ILE A 340 -12.11 -15.65 30.07
N ALA A 341 -13.42 -15.53 29.84
CA ALA A 341 -14.01 -15.57 28.52
C ALA A 341 -14.96 -14.38 28.32
N GLU A 342 -15.08 -13.85 27.12
CA GLU A 342 -15.92 -12.68 26.81
C GLU A 342 -17.16 -13.07 26.00
N VAL A 343 -18.36 -12.61 26.40
CA VAL A 343 -19.61 -12.84 25.66
C VAL A 343 -19.54 -12.16 24.28
N SER A 344 -19.66 -12.95 23.21
CA SER A 344 -19.60 -12.46 21.83
C SER A 344 -20.96 -12.47 21.11
N GLN A 345 -21.83 -13.45 21.42
CA GLN A 345 -23.15 -13.60 20.79
C GLN A 345 -24.13 -14.27 21.78
N HIS A 346 -25.44 -14.05 21.60
CA HIS A 346 -26.48 -14.84 22.26
C HIS A 346 -27.05 -15.83 21.24
N LEU A 347 -27.19 -17.10 21.59
CA LEU A 347 -27.61 -18.16 20.65
C LEU A 347 -29.13 -18.49 20.70
N GLY A 348 -29.83 -18.01 21.72
CA GLY A 348 -31.13 -18.55 22.13
C GLY A 348 -30.98 -19.55 23.28
N ASP A 349 -32.09 -20.12 23.77
CA ASP A 349 -32.16 -21.12 24.84
C ASP A 349 -31.33 -20.78 26.11
N ASN A 350 -31.24 -19.49 26.43
CA ASN A 350 -30.42 -18.92 27.52
C ASN A 350 -28.90 -19.23 27.40
N VAL A 351 -28.41 -19.53 26.21
CA VAL A 351 -27.01 -19.79 25.91
C VAL A 351 -26.32 -18.54 25.35
N VAL A 352 -25.24 -18.12 25.98
CA VAL A 352 -24.27 -17.17 25.42
C VAL A 352 -23.09 -17.92 24.79
N ARG A 353 -22.59 -17.40 23.68
CA ARG A 353 -21.36 -17.85 23.02
C ARG A 353 -20.24 -16.89 23.39
N CYS A 354 -19.24 -17.40 24.10
CA CYS A 354 -18.10 -16.66 24.61
C CYS A 354 -16.80 -17.04 23.90
N ILE A 355 -15.83 -16.12 23.90
CA ILE A 355 -14.47 -16.33 23.41
C ILE A 355 -13.53 -16.38 24.63
N ALA A 356 -12.80 -17.48 24.79
CA ALA A 356 -11.79 -17.64 25.84
C ALA A 356 -10.54 -16.79 25.56
N MET A 357 -10.00 -16.21 26.63
CA MET A 357 -8.80 -15.36 26.59
C MET A 357 -7.50 -16.09 26.93
N ASP A 358 -7.60 -17.32 27.43
CA ASP A 358 -6.50 -18.26 27.65
C ASP A 358 -6.92 -19.65 27.11
N MET A 359 -5.96 -20.57 27.00
CA MET A 359 -6.12 -21.93 26.49
C MET A 359 -7.29 -22.65 27.18
N THR A 360 -8.11 -23.40 26.42
CA THR A 360 -9.31 -24.10 26.91
C THR A 360 -9.06 -25.55 27.34
N ASP A 361 -7.80 -25.99 27.37
CA ASP A 361 -7.45 -27.39 27.66
C ASP A 361 -7.82 -27.79 29.10
N GLY A 362 -8.48 -28.95 29.24
CA GLY A 362 -8.93 -29.46 30.55
C GLY A 362 -10.34 -29.02 30.96
N LEU A 363 -10.94 -28.03 30.29
CA LEU A 363 -12.34 -27.65 30.53
C LEU A 363 -13.29 -28.81 30.23
N VAL A 364 -14.34 -28.96 31.04
CA VAL A 364 -15.39 -29.96 30.85
C VAL A 364 -16.79 -29.34 30.88
N ARG A 365 -17.72 -29.97 30.15
CA ARG A 365 -19.13 -29.59 30.16
C ARG A 365 -19.70 -29.75 31.58
N GLY A 366 -20.52 -28.80 32.01
CA GLY A 366 -21.06 -28.73 33.36
C GLY A 366 -20.15 -28.02 34.38
N MET A 367 -18.93 -27.59 34.01
CA MET A 367 -18.16 -26.63 34.82
C MET A 367 -18.96 -25.35 35.04
N GLU A 368 -18.78 -24.75 36.22
CA GLU A 368 -19.40 -23.48 36.58
C GLU A 368 -18.70 -22.30 35.90
N ALA A 369 -19.50 -21.35 35.44
CA ALA A 369 -19.07 -20.12 34.80
C ALA A 369 -19.83 -18.95 35.43
N VAL A 370 -19.13 -17.90 35.82
CA VAL A 370 -19.66 -16.85 36.69
C VAL A 370 -19.59 -15.50 35.97
N ASP A 371 -20.71 -14.82 35.77
CA ASP A 371 -20.69 -13.47 35.18
C ASP A 371 -20.01 -12.48 36.14
N SER A 372 -19.02 -11.73 35.64
CA SER A 372 -18.38 -10.69 36.45
C SER A 372 -19.26 -9.44 36.63
N GLY A 373 -20.31 -9.29 35.83
CA GLY A 373 -21.25 -8.16 35.85
C GLY A 373 -20.85 -6.97 34.97
N GLY A 374 -19.78 -7.09 34.19
CA GLY A 374 -19.32 -6.09 33.23
C GLY A 374 -18.26 -6.63 32.27
N PRO A 375 -17.73 -5.81 31.34
CA PRO A 375 -16.69 -6.22 30.41
C PRO A 375 -15.33 -6.42 31.08
N ILE A 376 -14.37 -6.98 30.33
CA ILE A 376 -12.96 -7.05 30.77
C ILE A 376 -12.50 -5.63 31.12
N THR A 377 -11.81 -5.48 32.26
CA THR A 377 -11.24 -4.21 32.74
C THR A 377 -9.73 -4.33 32.93
N VAL A 378 -9.00 -3.23 32.79
CA VAL A 378 -7.54 -3.13 32.99
C VAL A 378 -7.20 -1.99 33.96
N PRO A 379 -6.08 -2.06 34.71
CA PRO A 379 -5.69 -0.99 35.64
C PRO A 379 -5.31 0.30 34.88
N VAL A 380 -5.63 1.46 35.45
CA VAL A 380 -5.24 2.77 34.94
C VAL A 380 -4.71 3.67 36.06
N GLY A 381 -3.79 4.57 35.72
CA GLY A 381 -3.04 5.39 36.68
C GLY A 381 -1.56 5.50 36.32
N GLU A 382 -0.88 6.53 36.82
CA GLU A 382 0.56 6.75 36.56
C GLU A 382 1.46 5.57 37.00
N GLY A 383 1.03 4.79 38.01
CA GLY A 383 1.75 3.59 38.46
C GLY A 383 1.74 2.40 37.47
N THR A 384 1.11 2.54 36.30
CA THR A 384 1.23 1.59 35.16
C THR A 384 2.45 1.88 34.27
N LEU A 385 3.09 3.06 34.39
CA LEU A 385 4.31 3.39 33.67
C LEU A 385 5.49 2.51 34.14
N GLY A 386 6.36 2.09 33.21
CA GLY A 386 7.48 1.19 33.50
C GLY A 386 7.10 -0.27 33.69
N ARG A 387 5.82 -0.63 33.56
CA ARG A 387 5.28 -1.97 33.81
C ARG A 387 4.92 -2.70 32.52
N LEU A 388 4.98 -4.04 32.57
CA LEU A 388 4.56 -4.92 31.48
C LEU A 388 3.37 -5.78 31.91
N PHE A 389 2.31 -5.78 31.10
CA PHE A 389 1.04 -6.45 31.38
C PHE A 389 0.65 -7.46 30.30
N ASP A 390 -0.16 -8.45 30.71
CA ASP A 390 -1.00 -9.23 29.80
C ASP A 390 -2.24 -8.45 29.32
N LEU A 391 -3.01 -9.06 28.41
CA LEU A 391 -4.36 -8.63 28.00
C LEU A 391 -5.23 -8.09 29.15
N LEU A 392 -5.27 -8.84 30.25
CA LEU A 392 -6.20 -8.67 31.36
C LEU A 392 -5.69 -7.62 32.37
N GLY A 393 -4.53 -6.99 32.10
CA GLY A 393 -3.94 -6.01 32.99
C GLY A 393 -3.36 -6.63 34.27
N ASN A 394 -2.90 -7.87 34.21
CA ASN A 394 -2.05 -8.49 35.23
C ASN A 394 -0.57 -8.20 34.89
N PRO A 395 0.28 -7.82 35.86
CA PRO A 395 1.70 -7.59 35.60
C PRO A 395 2.44 -8.92 35.37
N ILE A 396 3.22 -8.99 34.29
CA ILE A 396 4.04 -10.16 33.91
C ILE A 396 5.55 -9.86 33.94
N ASP A 397 5.95 -8.70 34.45
CA ASP A 397 7.34 -8.26 34.64
C ASP A 397 8.04 -8.82 35.91
N ASN A 398 7.31 -9.55 36.77
CA ASN A 398 7.73 -10.01 38.09
C ASN A 398 8.13 -8.87 39.09
N MET A 399 7.77 -7.61 38.80
CA MET A 399 8.08 -6.46 39.66
C MET A 399 7.03 -6.21 40.76
N GLY A 400 6.36 -7.28 41.22
CA GLY A 400 5.32 -7.24 42.25
C GLY A 400 4.01 -6.56 41.81
N PRO A 401 3.07 -6.30 42.74
CA PRO A 401 1.78 -5.69 42.41
C PRO A 401 1.92 -4.26 41.84
N VAL A 402 0.95 -3.87 41.02
CA VAL A 402 0.87 -2.53 40.41
C VAL A 402 0.00 -1.62 41.28
N LYS A 403 0.45 -0.38 41.50
CA LYS A 403 -0.39 0.68 42.06
C LYS A 403 -1.19 1.32 40.91
N TYR A 404 -2.51 1.29 41.02
CA TYR A 404 -3.43 1.89 40.03
C TYR A 404 -4.54 2.65 40.76
N GLU A 405 -5.12 3.65 40.09
CA GLU A 405 -6.16 4.51 40.66
C GLU A 405 -7.53 3.84 40.59
N ARG A 406 -7.82 3.19 39.45
CA ARG A 406 -8.99 2.29 39.27
C ARG A 406 -8.73 1.29 38.14
N ARG A 407 -9.71 0.43 37.84
CA ARG A 407 -9.75 -0.36 36.60
C ARG A 407 -10.79 0.23 35.64
N ALA A 408 -10.47 0.26 34.35
CA ALA A 408 -11.32 0.81 33.29
C ALA A 408 -11.70 -0.28 32.27
N PRO A 409 -12.91 -0.25 31.68
CA PRO A 409 -13.39 -1.27 30.75
C PRO A 409 -12.69 -1.16 29.39
N ILE A 410 -12.31 -2.30 28.79
CA ILE A 410 -11.59 -2.29 27.50
C ILE A 410 -12.50 -1.95 26.31
N HIS A 411 -13.81 -2.17 26.45
CA HIS A 411 -14.83 -1.79 25.49
C HIS A 411 -15.42 -0.43 25.87
N ARG A 412 -15.18 0.58 25.05
CA ARG A 412 -15.69 1.95 25.16
C ARG A 412 -16.13 2.44 23.78
N PRO A 413 -17.14 3.31 23.67
CA PRO A 413 -17.43 4.01 22.41
C PRO A 413 -16.26 4.95 22.04
N PRO A 414 -16.08 5.27 20.74
CA PRO A 414 -15.16 6.33 20.33
C PRO A 414 -15.64 7.72 20.82
N PRO A 415 -14.75 8.71 20.97
CA PRO A 415 -15.12 10.08 21.31
C PRO A 415 -16.14 10.66 20.34
N THR A 416 -17.14 11.36 20.87
CA THR A 416 -18.21 11.96 20.07
C THR A 416 -17.68 13.09 19.18
N PHE A 417 -18.42 13.44 18.13
CA PHE A 417 -18.04 14.52 17.22
C PHE A 417 -17.84 15.88 17.93
N GLU A 418 -18.53 16.11 19.04
CA GLU A 418 -18.34 17.32 19.87
C GLU A 418 -17.06 17.28 20.72
N GLU A 419 -16.49 16.10 21.00
CA GLU A 419 -15.28 15.94 21.82
C GLU A 419 -14.00 15.95 20.97
N GLN A 420 -14.10 15.63 19.68
CA GLN A 420 -12.99 15.58 18.73
C GLN A 420 -12.32 16.96 18.53
N GLY A 421 -10.99 16.97 18.46
CA GLY A 421 -10.18 18.17 18.27
C GLY A 421 -9.92 18.46 16.78
N ILE A 422 -10.09 19.72 16.36
CA ILE A 422 -9.76 20.16 14.99
C ILE A 422 -8.27 20.56 14.93
N SER A 423 -7.37 19.62 15.22
CA SER A 423 -5.92 19.81 15.18
C SER A 423 -5.31 19.06 14.00
N ASN A 424 -5.10 19.74 12.86
CA ASN A 424 -4.17 19.26 11.82
C ASN A 424 -2.72 19.71 12.13
N GLU A 425 -2.38 19.94 13.40
CA GLU A 425 -1.07 20.42 13.83
C GLU A 425 0.02 19.39 13.51
N PRO A 426 1.13 19.77 12.85
CA PRO A 426 2.30 18.90 12.70
C PRO A 426 2.90 18.56 14.07
N PHE A 427 3.15 17.27 14.30
CA PHE A 427 3.88 16.77 15.46
C PHE A 427 5.36 16.63 15.10
N GLU A 428 6.22 17.50 15.63
CA GLU A 428 7.67 17.44 15.40
C GLU A 428 8.25 16.18 16.08
N THR A 429 8.72 15.24 15.26
CA THR A 429 9.33 13.97 15.72
C THR A 429 10.81 14.10 16.04
N GLY A 430 11.47 15.16 15.56
CA GLY A 430 12.91 15.35 15.63
C GLY A 430 13.70 14.59 14.57
N ILE A 431 13.01 14.00 13.58
CA ILE A 431 13.57 13.06 12.58
C ILE A 431 13.39 13.67 11.19
N LYS A 432 14.49 14.12 10.58
CA LYS A 432 14.55 14.92 9.34
C LYS A 432 13.64 14.41 8.21
N VAL A 433 13.66 13.10 7.94
CA VAL A 433 12.89 12.51 6.83
C VAL A 433 11.39 12.50 7.11
N ILE A 434 10.98 12.24 8.37
CA ILE A 434 9.57 12.27 8.76
C ILE A 434 9.07 13.70 8.74
N ASP A 435 9.72 14.58 9.50
CA ASP A 435 9.28 15.96 9.69
C ASP A 435 9.24 16.73 8.36
N LEU A 436 10.15 16.47 7.42
CA LEU A 436 10.11 17.10 6.11
C LEU A 436 9.10 16.46 5.14
N LEU A 437 9.14 15.13 4.93
CA LEU A 437 8.49 14.49 3.78
C LEU A 437 7.18 13.75 4.08
N GLU A 438 6.97 13.34 5.31
CA GLU A 438 5.75 12.65 5.75
C GLU A 438 5.26 13.13 7.14
N PRO A 439 5.20 14.45 7.40
CA PRO A 439 4.97 14.99 8.75
C PRO A 439 3.74 14.38 9.40
N TYR A 440 3.89 13.92 10.65
CA TYR A 440 2.81 13.30 11.40
C TYR A 440 1.84 14.35 11.94
N ALA A 441 0.54 14.04 11.96
CA ALA A 441 -0.45 14.89 12.60
C ALA A 441 -0.60 14.55 14.09
N ARG A 442 -0.78 15.56 14.94
CA ARG A 442 -1.05 15.40 16.37
C ARG A 442 -2.43 14.73 16.59
N GLY A 443 -2.44 13.54 17.19
CA GLY A 443 -3.60 12.66 17.29
C GLY A 443 -3.91 11.86 16.03
N GLY A 444 -3.02 11.88 15.04
CA GLY A 444 -3.17 11.18 13.77
C GLY A 444 -2.74 9.71 13.81
N LYS A 445 -3.01 9.00 12.71
CA LYS A 445 -2.75 7.56 12.57
C LYS A 445 -1.68 7.30 11.51
N VAL A 446 -0.54 6.75 11.92
CA VAL A 446 0.61 6.45 11.06
C VAL A 446 0.73 4.95 10.82
N GLY A 447 0.77 4.51 9.56
CA GLY A 447 1.08 3.13 9.19
C GLY A 447 2.58 2.96 8.92
N LEU A 448 3.25 2.11 9.71
CA LEU A 448 4.66 1.78 9.55
C LEU A 448 4.83 0.45 8.78
N PHE A 449 5.24 0.56 7.53
CA PHE A 449 5.46 -0.56 6.62
C PHE A 449 6.94 -0.96 6.61
N GLY A 450 7.23 -2.25 6.68
CA GLY A 450 8.62 -2.73 6.60
C GLY A 450 8.78 -4.21 6.94
N GLY A 451 9.60 -4.90 6.15
CA GLY A 451 9.94 -6.30 6.40
C GLY A 451 10.85 -6.51 7.62
N ALA A 452 11.15 -7.76 7.97
CA ALA A 452 12.06 -8.05 9.08
C ALA A 452 13.47 -7.46 8.85
N GLY A 453 14.04 -6.83 9.89
CA GLY A 453 15.41 -6.32 9.88
C GLY A 453 15.63 -5.05 9.03
N VAL A 454 14.65 -4.13 8.96
CA VAL A 454 14.81 -2.81 8.29
C VAL A 454 14.82 -1.62 9.26
N GLY A 455 14.87 -1.86 10.57
CA GLY A 455 14.98 -0.81 11.59
C GLY A 455 13.68 -0.38 12.30
N LYS A 456 12.54 -1.06 12.08
CA LYS A 456 11.24 -0.74 12.72
C LYS A 456 11.35 -0.46 14.23
N THR A 457 11.94 -1.40 14.98
CA THR A 457 12.10 -1.30 16.44
C THR A 457 12.88 -0.06 16.86
N VAL A 458 13.98 0.23 16.18
CA VAL A 458 14.89 1.36 16.44
C VAL A 458 14.20 2.71 16.13
N LEU A 459 13.36 2.76 15.10
CA LEU A 459 12.55 3.94 14.80
C LEU A 459 11.47 4.17 15.87
N ILE A 460 10.82 3.09 16.34
CA ILE A 460 9.82 3.15 17.41
C ILE A 460 10.46 3.64 18.73
N THR A 461 11.60 3.09 19.14
CA THR A 461 12.26 3.50 20.38
C THR A 461 12.82 4.92 20.33
N GLU A 462 13.30 5.40 19.16
CA GLU A 462 13.69 6.81 18.98
C GLU A 462 12.46 7.75 19.06
N LEU A 463 11.32 7.39 18.47
CA LEU A 463 10.08 8.18 18.57
C LEU A 463 9.59 8.29 20.02
N ILE A 464 9.69 7.21 20.80
CA ILE A 464 9.41 7.21 22.25
C ILE A 464 10.40 8.14 22.99
N HIS A 465 11.70 8.03 22.70
CA HIS A 465 12.74 8.87 23.29
C HIS A 465 12.49 10.36 23.03
N ASN A 466 12.16 10.72 21.78
CA ASN A 466 11.93 12.11 21.37
C ASN A 466 10.64 12.68 21.98
N LEU A 467 9.54 11.92 22.06
CA LEU A 467 8.35 12.35 22.80
C LEU A 467 8.67 12.61 24.28
N ALA A 468 9.29 11.64 24.95
CA ALA A 468 9.55 11.68 26.38
C ALA A 468 10.51 12.82 26.78
N THR A 469 11.47 13.17 25.93
CA THR A 469 12.50 14.19 26.20
C THR A 469 12.13 15.61 25.77
N LYS A 470 11.27 15.78 24.76
CA LYS A 470 10.88 17.12 24.25
C LYS A 470 9.46 17.53 24.61
N HIS A 471 8.50 16.63 24.43
CA HIS A 471 7.07 16.92 24.57
C HIS A 471 6.52 16.52 25.95
N GLY A 472 7.28 15.73 26.72
CA GLY A 472 6.92 15.29 28.07
C GLY A 472 5.76 14.27 28.12
N GLY A 473 5.30 13.81 26.96
CA GLY A 473 4.22 12.83 26.80
C GLY A 473 4.62 11.42 27.23
N VAL A 474 3.62 10.55 27.30
CA VAL A 474 3.77 9.13 27.65
C VAL A 474 3.55 8.22 26.45
N SER A 475 4.08 7.00 26.49
CA SER A 475 3.93 6.01 25.43
C SER A 475 3.21 4.75 25.91
N VAL A 476 2.46 4.09 25.04
CA VAL A 476 1.85 2.78 25.28
C VAL A 476 2.17 1.86 24.10
N PHE A 477 2.86 0.75 24.34
CA PHE A 477 3.20 -0.22 23.30
C PHE A 477 2.31 -1.45 23.40
N CYS A 478 1.56 -1.74 22.33
CA CYS A 478 0.71 -2.91 22.18
C CYS A 478 1.39 -3.93 21.27
N GLY A 479 1.96 -4.98 21.88
CA GLY A 479 2.52 -6.14 21.17
C GLY A 479 1.41 -7.12 20.80
N VAL A 480 0.75 -6.87 19.67
CA VAL A 480 -0.40 -7.63 19.18
C VAL A 480 0.06 -8.79 18.29
N GLY A 481 -0.05 -10.01 18.79
CA GLY A 481 0.28 -11.25 18.06
C GLY A 481 1.74 -11.31 17.59
N GLU A 482 2.66 -10.71 18.34
CA GLU A 482 4.09 -10.70 18.04
C GLU A 482 4.90 -11.73 18.83
N ARG A 483 6.16 -11.95 18.41
CA ARG A 483 7.02 -12.99 19.00
C ARG A 483 7.50 -12.61 20.40
N THR A 484 7.41 -13.55 21.34
CA THR A 484 7.92 -13.43 22.73
C THR A 484 9.34 -12.90 22.81
N ARG A 485 10.23 -13.38 21.92
CA ARG A 485 11.62 -12.90 21.81
C ARG A 485 11.67 -11.40 21.46
N GLU A 486 10.90 -10.97 20.46
CA GLU A 486 10.94 -9.56 19.99
C GLU A 486 10.34 -8.60 21.03
N GLY A 487 9.33 -9.04 21.79
CA GLY A 487 8.83 -8.30 22.95
C GLY A 487 9.83 -8.25 24.12
N ASN A 488 10.55 -9.34 24.41
CA ASN A 488 11.62 -9.37 25.40
C ASN A 488 12.78 -8.44 25.01
N ASP A 489 13.24 -8.52 23.77
CA ASP A 489 14.38 -7.75 23.28
C ASP A 489 14.05 -6.25 23.33
N LEU A 490 12.82 -5.86 22.92
CA LEU A 490 12.29 -4.51 23.08
C LEU A 490 12.24 -4.05 24.56
N TRP A 491 11.81 -4.89 25.50
CA TRP A 491 11.78 -4.56 26.93
C TRP A 491 13.18 -4.31 27.50
N LEU A 492 14.17 -5.08 27.05
CA LEU A 492 15.58 -4.89 27.42
C LEU A 492 16.17 -3.63 26.77
N GLU A 493 15.88 -3.35 25.49
CA GLU A 493 16.27 -2.12 24.80
C GLU A 493 15.66 -0.87 25.47
N MET A 494 14.37 -0.90 25.84
CA MET A 494 13.71 0.21 26.56
C MET A 494 14.27 0.44 27.97
N LYS A 495 14.70 -0.63 28.65
CA LYS A 495 15.41 -0.52 29.94
C LYS A 495 16.81 0.07 29.76
N ALA A 496 17.57 -0.38 28.77
CA ALA A 496 18.93 0.10 28.50
C ALA A 496 18.97 1.57 28.05
N SER A 497 17.94 2.03 27.32
CA SER A 497 17.79 3.41 26.85
C SER A 497 17.03 4.34 27.83
N GLY A 498 16.57 3.82 28.97
CA GLY A 498 15.86 4.59 30.00
C GLY A 498 14.43 5.05 29.65
N VAL A 499 13.92 4.73 28.46
CA VAL A 499 12.57 5.17 28.02
C VAL A 499 11.43 4.36 28.66
N ILE A 500 11.75 3.24 29.33
CA ILE A 500 10.77 2.37 29.98
C ILE A 500 9.92 3.12 31.03
N ASP A 501 10.51 4.05 31.79
CA ASP A 501 9.84 4.80 32.87
C ASP A 501 8.73 5.77 32.37
N LYS A 502 8.64 5.97 31.04
CA LYS A 502 7.59 6.75 30.37
C LYS A 502 6.69 5.91 29.47
N THR A 503 6.84 4.59 29.52
CA THR A 503 6.16 3.65 28.63
C THR A 503 5.37 2.60 29.40
N VAL A 504 4.14 2.33 28.97
CA VAL A 504 3.36 1.16 29.39
C VAL A 504 3.49 0.06 28.33
N LEU A 505 3.76 -1.19 28.73
CA LEU A 505 3.83 -2.32 27.80
C LEU A 505 2.65 -3.26 27.97
N MET A 506 1.98 -3.58 26.87
CA MET A 506 0.83 -4.47 26.79
C MET A 506 1.13 -5.56 25.76
N PHE A 507 1.39 -6.79 26.19
CA PHE A 507 1.68 -7.89 25.27
C PHE A 507 0.51 -8.89 25.21
N GLY A 508 0.22 -9.35 24.00
CA GLY A 508 -0.71 -10.45 23.71
C GLY A 508 -0.17 -11.25 22.53
N GLN A 509 0.70 -12.22 22.83
CA GLN A 509 1.73 -12.75 21.93
C GLN A 509 1.25 -13.86 20.99
N MET A 510 2.14 -14.32 20.07
CA MET A 510 1.82 -15.40 19.11
C MET A 510 1.38 -16.73 19.76
N ASN A 511 1.80 -17.00 21.00
CA ASN A 511 1.43 -18.19 21.76
C ASN A 511 0.06 -18.09 22.45
N GLU A 512 -0.60 -16.93 22.42
CA GLU A 512 -1.91 -16.72 23.04
C GLU A 512 -3.07 -17.00 22.05
N PRO A 513 -4.24 -17.42 22.57
CA PRO A 513 -5.41 -17.68 21.74
C PRO A 513 -5.86 -16.42 20.99
N PRO A 514 -6.57 -16.56 19.86
CA PRO A 514 -7.00 -15.42 19.06
C PRO A 514 -7.93 -14.46 19.81
N GLY A 515 -8.63 -14.91 20.87
CA GLY A 515 -9.38 -14.02 21.76
C GLY A 515 -8.50 -12.91 22.37
N ALA A 516 -7.34 -13.27 22.92
CA ALA A 516 -6.42 -12.30 23.52
C ALA A 516 -5.79 -11.37 22.48
N ARG A 517 -5.33 -11.93 21.36
CA ARG A 517 -4.77 -11.16 20.23
C ARG A 517 -5.78 -10.17 19.63
N LEU A 518 -7.08 -10.48 19.67
CA LEU A 518 -8.18 -9.60 19.22
C LEU A 518 -8.63 -8.57 20.27
N ARG A 519 -8.04 -8.57 21.48
CA ARG A 519 -8.45 -7.68 22.59
C ARG A 519 -7.32 -6.86 23.20
N VAL A 520 -6.06 -7.32 23.16
CA VAL A 520 -4.91 -6.61 23.77
C VAL A 520 -4.72 -5.17 23.26
N GLY A 521 -5.02 -4.91 21.98
CA GLY A 521 -4.99 -3.54 21.43
C GLY A 521 -6.02 -2.60 22.08
N LEU A 522 -7.20 -3.11 22.44
CA LEU A 522 -8.21 -2.35 23.18
C LEU A 522 -7.80 -2.14 24.64
N SER A 523 -7.14 -3.12 25.26
CA SER A 523 -6.57 -3.00 26.61
C SER A 523 -5.54 -1.87 26.69
N GLY A 524 -4.55 -1.85 25.78
CA GLY A 524 -3.55 -0.78 25.74
C GLY A 524 -4.13 0.58 25.35
N LEU A 525 -5.07 0.63 24.41
CA LEU A 525 -5.78 1.86 24.09
C LEU A 525 -6.55 2.41 25.30
N THR A 526 -7.12 1.55 26.14
CA THR A 526 -7.83 1.97 27.37
C THR A 526 -6.87 2.59 28.40
N MET A 527 -5.61 2.14 28.46
CA MET A 527 -4.57 2.79 29.26
C MET A 527 -4.11 4.12 28.65
N ALA A 528 -3.97 4.20 27.31
CA ALA A 528 -3.64 5.44 26.61
C ALA A 528 -4.75 6.52 26.77
N GLU A 529 -6.01 6.12 26.70
CA GLU A 529 -7.17 7.00 26.91
C GLU A 529 -7.22 7.61 28.31
N TYR A 530 -6.72 6.95 29.35
CA TYR A 530 -6.62 7.57 30.68
C TYR A 530 -5.70 8.81 30.66
N PHE A 531 -4.52 8.70 30.03
CA PHE A 531 -3.58 9.82 29.92
C PHE A 531 -4.12 10.95 29.02
N ARG A 532 -4.88 10.62 27.96
CA ARG A 532 -5.59 11.61 27.13
C ARG A 532 -6.75 12.29 27.87
N ASP A 533 -7.66 11.51 28.44
CA ASP A 533 -8.97 11.97 28.92
C ASP A 533 -8.89 12.63 30.32
N GLU A 534 -7.94 12.20 31.18
CA GLU A 534 -7.86 12.62 32.59
C GLU A 534 -6.58 13.39 32.93
N LYS A 535 -5.44 13.07 32.31
CA LYS A 535 -4.20 13.84 32.48
C LYS A 535 -4.03 14.96 31.44
N GLY A 536 -4.81 14.94 30.36
CA GLY A 536 -4.75 15.94 29.28
C GLY A 536 -3.42 15.93 28.50
N GLN A 537 -2.80 14.76 28.38
CA GLN A 537 -1.48 14.60 27.78
C GLN A 537 -1.57 14.20 26.30
N ASP A 538 -0.49 14.48 25.55
CA ASP A 538 -0.21 13.82 24.29
C ASP A 538 0.40 12.43 24.55
N VAL A 539 -0.15 11.42 23.89
CA VAL A 539 0.21 10.01 24.05
C VAL A 539 0.62 9.43 22.70
N LEU A 540 1.74 8.70 22.63
CA LEU A 540 2.05 7.82 21.50
C LEU A 540 1.58 6.40 21.80
N ILE A 541 0.66 5.87 21.00
CA ILE A 541 0.31 4.44 21.03
C ILE A 541 0.97 3.69 19.86
N PHE A 542 1.75 2.68 20.19
CA PHE A 542 2.38 1.79 19.21
C PHE A 542 1.59 0.49 19.10
N ILE A 543 1.34 0.03 17.88
CA ILE A 543 0.61 -1.22 17.63
C ILE A 543 1.41 -2.08 16.64
N ASP A 544 2.27 -2.97 17.14
CA ASP A 544 2.91 -4.01 16.32
C ASP A 544 2.27 -5.36 16.67
N ASN A 545 1.35 -5.94 15.88
CA ASN A 545 0.98 -5.57 14.50
C ASN A 545 -0.55 -5.47 14.28
N ILE A 546 -1.01 -4.43 13.57
CA ILE A 546 -2.45 -4.26 13.27
C ILE A 546 -3.00 -5.37 12.34
N PHE A 547 -2.14 -6.00 11.53
CA PHE A 547 -2.51 -7.19 10.76
C PHE A 547 -2.82 -8.40 11.66
N ARG A 548 -2.15 -8.54 12.82
CA ARG A 548 -2.37 -9.66 13.76
C ARG A 548 -3.69 -9.52 14.51
N PHE A 549 -4.12 -8.29 14.82
CA PHE A 549 -5.48 -8.00 15.27
C PHE A 549 -6.51 -8.51 14.24
N THR A 550 -6.33 -8.14 12.97
CA THR A 550 -7.21 -8.59 11.87
C THR A 550 -7.21 -10.12 11.71
N GLN A 551 -6.03 -10.74 11.72
CA GLN A 551 -5.88 -12.20 11.63
C GLN A 551 -6.62 -12.92 12.77
N ALA A 552 -6.45 -12.44 14.01
CA ALA A 552 -7.15 -12.98 15.17
C ALA A 552 -8.68 -12.84 15.05
N GLY A 553 -9.17 -11.76 14.41
CA GLY A 553 -10.59 -11.55 14.11
C GLY A 553 -11.13 -12.54 13.08
N SER A 554 -10.34 -12.85 12.04
CA SER A 554 -10.65 -13.93 11.08
C SER A 554 -10.73 -15.30 11.77
N GLU A 555 -9.75 -15.63 12.62
CA GLU A 555 -9.72 -16.88 13.40
C GLU A 555 -10.96 -17.00 14.32
N VAL A 556 -11.25 -15.97 15.10
CA VAL A 556 -12.45 -15.90 15.97
C VAL A 556 -13.73 -16.02 15.14
N SER A 557 -13.86 -15.29 14.04
CA SER A 557 -15.06 -15.28 13.21
C SER A 557 -15.41 -16.65 12.63
N ALA A 558 -14.39 -17.39 12.16
CA ALA A 558 -14.57 -18.76 11.68
C ALA A 558 -15.06 -19.69 12.80
N LEU A 559 -14.47 -19.61 13.99
CA LEU A 559 -14.84 -20.42 15.16
C LEU A 559 -16.23 -20.07 15.73
N LEU A 560 -16.65 -18.81 15.61
CA LEU A 560 -18.01 -18.37 15.95
C LEU A 560 -19.08 -18.90 14.96
N GLY A 561 -18.68 -19.43 13.80
CA GLY A 561 -19.57 -19.93 12.75
C GLY A 561 -20.11 -18.85 11.81
N ARG A 562 -19.49 -17.67 11.75
CA ARG A 562 -19.85 -16.61 10.79
C ARG A 562 -19.37 -17.01 9.39
N MET A 563 -20.18 -16.73 8.36
CA MET A 563 -19.72 -16.89 6.97
C MET A 563 -18.54 -15.95 6.68
N PRO A 564 -17.44 -16.43 6.07
CA PRO A 564 -16.30 -15.60 5.74
C PRO A 564 -16.60 -14.64 4.58
N SER A 565 -15.90 -13.52 4.58
CA SER A 565 -15.90 -12.49 3.53
C SER A 565 -14.78 -12.77 2.49
N ALA A 566 -14.49 -11.77 1.65
CA ALA A 566 -13.38 -11.82 0.69
C ALA A 566 -12.05 -12.26 1.36
N VAL A 567 -11.30 -13.11 0.64
CA VAL A 567 -10.00 -13.68 1.07
C VAL A 567 -10.05 -14.53 2.36
N GLY A 568 -11.23 -14.69 2.99
CA GLY A 568 -11.42 -15.47 4.22
C GLY A 568 -11.56 -14.65 5.50
N TYR A 569 -11.44 -13.31 5.42
CA TYR A 569 -11.59 -12.42 6.57
C TYR A 569 -13.01 -12.41 7.14
N GLN A 570 -13.15 -11.92 8.36
CA GLN A 570 -14.44 -11.78 9.02
C GLN A 570 -15.35 -10.75 8.31
N PRO A 571 -16.68 -10.97 8.24
CA PRO A 571 -17.61 -10.01 7.66
C PRO A 571 -17.70 -8.70 8.47
N THR A 572 -17.25 -8.73 9.72
CA THR A 572 -17.19 -7.61 10.68
C THR A 572 -15.88 -6.83 10.62
N LEU A 573 -15.01 -7.05 9.62
CA LEU A 573 -13.64 -6.49 9.57
C LEU A 573 -13.63 -4.96 9.70
N ALA A 574 -14.42 -4.26 8.88
CA ALA A 574 -14.48 -2.80 8.91
C ALA A 574 -14.98 -2.26 10.26
N THR A 575 -15.97 -2.91 10.87
CA THR A 575 -16.50 -2.50 12.19
C THR A 575 -15.56 -2.80 13.34
N GLU A 576 -14.83 -3.92 13.30
CA GLU A 576 -13.83 -4.29 14.32
C GLU A 576 -12.59 -3.40 14.22
N MET A 577 -12.15 -3.06 13.00
CA MET A 577 -11.10 -2.07 12.77
C MET A 577 -11.53 -0.68 13.27
N ALA A 578 -12.70 -0.17 12.86
CA ALA A 578 -13.19 1.14 13.28
C ALA A 578 -13.36 1.26 14.81
N ALA A 579 -13.79 0.19 15.50
CA ALA A 579 -13.92 0.18 16.95
C ALA A 579 -12.58 0.36 17.70
N LEU A 580 -11.45 0.03 17.07
CA LEU A 580 -10.11 0.32 17.57
C LEU A 580 -9.62 1.68 17.07
N GLN A 581 -9.73 1.95 15.76
CA GLN A 581 -9.17 3.13 15.11
C GLN A 581 -9.87 4.44 15.54
N GLU A 582 -11.19 4.49 15.67
CA GLU A 582 -11.89 5.75 15.94
C GLU A 582 -11.85 6.18 17.42
N ARG A 583 -11.33 5.32 18.30
CA ARG A 583 -10.93 5.68 19.67
C ARG A 583 -9.55 6.37 19.70
N ILE A 584 -8.69 6.10 18.71
CA ILE A 584 -7.41 6.78 18.51
C ILE A 584 -7.69 8.11 17.79
N THR A 585 -7.69 9.21 18.54
CA THR A 585 -7.95 10.55 17.99
C THR A 585 -7.55 11.64 19.00
N SER A 586 -7.33 12.85 18.50
CA SER A 586 -7.31 14.09 19.29
C SER A 586 -8.69 14.41 19.86
N THR A 587 -8.75 14.71 21.15
CA THR A 587 -9.93 15.31 21.78
C THR A 587 -9.61 16.73 22.26
N LYS A 588 -10.62 17.46 22.72
CA LYS A 588 -10.46 18.77 23.38
C LYS A 588 -9.61 18.77 24.66
N ARG A 589 -9.12 17.60 25.14
CA ARG A 589 -8.29 17.48 26.36
C ARG A 589 -6.84 17.10 26.10
N GLY A 590 -6.56 16.35 25.04
CA GLY A 590 -5.24 15.79 24.71
C GLY A 590 -5.32 14.92 23.45
N SER A 591 -4.19 14.34 23.03
CA SER A 591 -4.15 13.52 21.81
C SER A 591 -3.62 12.10 22.03
N ILE A 592 -4.05 11.17 21.18
CA ILE A 592 -3.41 9.86 21.02
C ILE A 592 -2.95 9.77 19.56
N THR A 593 -1.69 10.08 19.32
CA THR A 593 -1.03 9.81 18.03
C THR A 593 -0.69 8.32 17.99
N SER A 594 -0.93 7.64 16.87
CA SER A 594 -0.60 6.21 16.76
C SER A 594 0.43 5.90 15.68
N VAL A 595 1.33 4.97 15.98
CA VAL A 595 2.30 4.41 15.04
C VAL A 595 2.10 2.90 14.99
N GLN A 596 1.44 2.46 13.92
CA GLN A 596 0.91 1.11 13.80
C GLN A 596 1.73 0.36 12.75
N ALA A 597 2.45 -0.68 13.15
CA ALA A 597 3.16 -1.49 12.18
C ALA A 597 2.18 -2.35 11.38
N ILE A 598 2.32 -2.34 10.05
CA ILE A 598 1.41 -3.01 9.13
C ILE A 598 2.17 -4.04 8.31
N TYR A 599 1.80 -5.31 8.49
CA TYR A 599 2.22 -6.39 7.60
C TYR A 599 1.28 -6.46 6.39
N VAL A 600 1.84 -6.38 5.18
CA VAL A 600 1.11 -6.58 3.93
C VAL A 600 1.29 -8.06 3.51
N PRO A 601 0.22 -8.86 3.44
CA PRO A 601 0.33 -10.27 3.08
C PRO A 601 0.72 -10.40 1.60
N ALA A 602 1.74 -11.21 1.31
CA ALA A 602 2.26 -11.47 -0.05
C ALA A 602 2.58 -10.21 -0.89
N ASP A 603 2.88 -9.08 -0.22
CA ASP A 603 3.06 -7.75 -0.82
C ASP A 603 1.82 -7.21 -1.59
N ASP A 604 0.62 -7.78 -1.35
CA ASP A 604 -0.64 -7.35 -1.96
C ASP A 604 -1.34 -6.25 -1.13
N LEU A 605 -1.24 -5.00 -1.61
CA LEU A 605 -1.92 -3.84 -1.04
C LEU A 605 -3.45 -3.85 -1.24
N THR A 606 -3.99 -4.77 -2.05
CA THR A 606 -5.44 -4.92 -2.31
C THR A 606 -6.13 -5.94 -1.41
N ASP A 607 -5.37 -6.63 -0.54
CA ASP A 607 -5.93 -7.49 0.51
C ASP A 607 -6.85 -6.66 1.44
N PRO A 608 -8.04 -7.17 1.83
CA PRO A 608 -8.98 -6.45 2.69
C PRO A 608 -8.40 -5.93 4.02
N ALA A 609 -7.42 -6.61 4.62
CA ALA A 609 -6.82 -6.21 5.90
C ALA A 609 -6.04 -4.89 5.82
N PRO A 610 -4.96 -4.76 5.01
CA PRO A 610 -4.30 -3.47 4.81
C PRO A 610 -5.24 -2.45 4.14
N ALA A 611 -6.09 -2.85 3.18
CA ALA A 611 -7.03 -1.91 2.53
C ALA A 611 -7.99 -1.23 3.53
N THR A 612 -8.49 -1.97 4.52
CA THR A 612 -9.33 -1.41 5.60
C THR A 612 -8.49 -0.55 6.55
N ALA A 613 -7.28 -0.97 6.91
CA ALA A 613 -6.40 -0.17 7.76
C ALA A 613 -6.02 1.18 7.10
N PHE A 614 -5.69 1.17 5.79
CA PHE A 614 -5.34 2.36 5.01
C PHE A 614 -6.41 3.45 5.06
N SER A 615 -7.71 3.11 5.07
CA SER A 615 -8.78 4.13 5.13
C SER A 615 -8.84 4.92 6.44
N HIS A 616 -8.13 4.49 7.48
CA HIS A 616 -8.00 5.22 8.74
C HIS A 616 -6.66 5.97 8.88
N LEU A 617 -5.71 5.84 7.95
CA LEU A 617 -4.37 6.44 8.12
C LEU A 617 -4.27 7.89 7.64
N ASP A 618 -3.55 8.70 8.40
CA ASP A 618 -3.13 10.06 8.04
C ASP A 618 -1.75 10.08 7.36
N ALA A 619 -0.86 9.15 7.71
CA ALA A 619 0.47 9.02 7.12
C ALA A 619 0.92 7.56 6.97
N THR A 620 1.84 7.32 6.04
CA THR A 620 2.33 6.00 5.64
C THR A 620 3.85 6.01 5.49
N THR A 621 4.55 5.41 6.44
CA THR A 621 6.02 5.36 6.51
C THR A 621 6.52 4.03 5.97
N VAL A 622 7.28 4.05 4.87
CA VAL A 622 7.71 2.85 4.15
C VAL A 622 9.21 2.61 4.32
N LEU A 623 9.60 1.60 5.09
CA LEU A 623 11.01 1.25 5.31
C LEU A 623 11.56 0.33 4.21
N SER A 624 12.46 0.87 3.39
CA SER A 624 13.08 0.20 2.25
C SER A 624 14.31 -0.61 2.66
N ARG A 625 14.29 -1.92 2.34
CA ARG A 625 15.44 -2.81 2.51
C ARG A 625 16.65 -2.37 1.68
N ASP A 626 16.45 -1.65 0.58
CA ASP A 626 17.55 -1.20 -0.29
C ASP A 626 18.22 0.09 0.20
N LEU A 627 17.53 0.92 0.99
CA LEU A 627 18.16 2.00 1.76
C LEU A 627 18.94 1.43 2.95
N PHE A 628 18.37 0.45 3.65
CA PHE A 628 19.07 -0.28 4.73
C PHE A 628 20.38 -0.91 4.24
N LYS A 629 20.40 -1.58 3.07
CA LYS A 629 21.62 -2.12 2.44
C LYS A 629 22.67 -1.05 2.08
N ARG A 630 22.26 0.21 1.89
CA ARG A 630 23.15 1.36 1.63
C ARG A 630 23.61 2.04 2.94
N ALA A 631 23.32 1.45 4.10
CA ALA A 631 23.55 2.02 5.43
C ALA A 631 22.82 3.35 5.71
N ILE A 632 21.77 3.66 4.95
CA ILE A 632 20.95 4.86 5.16
C ILE A 632 19.95 4.55 6.28
N TYR A 633 20.17 5.17 7.44
CA TYR A 633 19.35 5.01 8.64
C TYR A 633 18.82 6.38 9.10
N PRO A 634 17.51 6.54 9.39
CA PRO A 634 16.45 5.55 9.23
C PRO A 634 16.21 5.18 7.75
N ALA A 635 15.80 3.94 7.48
CA ALA A 635 15.72 3.38 6.12
C ALA A 635 14.40 3.74 5.38
N ILE A 636 13.86 4.94 5.62
CA ILE A 636 12.56 5.39 5.11
C ILE A 636 12.67 5.78 3.63
N ASP A 637 11.79 5.25 2.77
CA ASP A 637 11.73 5.61 1.34
C ASP A 637 11.03 6.97 1.16
N PRO A 638 11.74 8.01 0.67
CA PRO A 638 11.24 9.37 0.59
C PRO A 638 10.24 9.62 -0.56
N LEU A 639 9.96 8.60 -1.38
CA LEU A 639 9.06 8.68 -2.53
C LEU A 639 7.84 7.77 -2.38
N ASP A 640 8.02 6.63 -1.71
CA ASP A 640 6.96 5.67 -1.47
C ASP A 640 6.23 5.92 -0.12
N SER A 641 6.78 6.78 0.76
CA SER A 641 6.14 7.27 2.01
C SER A 641 5.34 8.56 1.79
N THR A 642 4.25 8.77 2.54
CA THR A 642 3.30 9.89 2.32
C THR A 642 2.61 10.39 3.60
N SER A 643 2.12 11.64 3.60
CA SER A 643 1.26 12.20 4.67
C SER A 643 0.15 13.09 4.11
N ARG A 644 -1.05 12.99 4.69
CA ARG A 644 -2.25 13.80 4.42
C ARG A 644 -2.04 15.28 4.75
N ILE A 645 -1.19 15.61 5.72
CA ILE A 645 -0.93 17.00 6.13
C ILE A 645 0.21 17.68 5.37
N LEU A 646 0.89 16.99 4.45
CA LEU A 646 1.87 17.62 3.55
C LEU A 646 1.15 18.46 2.46
N SER A 647 0.66 19.63 2.88
CA SER A 647 -0.12 20.59 2.10
C SER A 647 0.24 22.02 2.54
N PRO A 648 0.34 23.01 1.63
CA PRO A 648 0.71 24.38 1.99
C PRO A 648 -0.21 25.02 3.04
N LEU A 649 -1.48 24.60 3.07
CA LEU A 649 -2.49 25.08 4.01
C LEU A 649 -2.25 24.62 5.47
N VAL A 650 -1.34 23.67 5.70
CA VAL A 650 -1.09 23.07 7.02
C VAL A 650 0.37 23.21 7.44
N VAL A 651 1.32 22.88 6.56
CA VAL A 651 2.77 23.00 6.84
C VAL A 651 3.39 24.31 6.36
N GLY A 652 2.63 25.14 5.63
CA GLY A 652 3.13 26.37 5.00
C GLY A 652 3.84 26.13 3.67
N GLU A 653 3.91 27.19 2.86
CA GLU A 653 4.47 27.16 1.50
C GLU A 653 5.95 26.77 1.46
N GLU A 654 6.77 27.21 2.44
CA GLU A 654 8.22 26.95 2.43
C GLU A 654 8.55 25.48 2.66
N HIS A 655 7.99 24.88 3.73
CA HIS A 655 8.11 23.44 4.01
C HIS A 655 7.61 22.64 2.80
N TYR A 656 6.41 22.94 2.31
CA TYR A 656 5.82 22.23 1.18
C TYR A 656 6.69 22.31 -0.08
N ARG A 657 7.21 23.50 -0.43
CA ARG A 657 8.12 23.69 -1.57
C ARG A 657 9.38 22.83 -1.43
N VAL A 658 10.09 22.93 -0.31
CA VAL A 658 11.34 22.18 -0.07
C VAL A 658 11.10 20.67 -0.11
N ALA A 659 10.01 20.19 0.50
CA ALA A 659 9.64 18.78 0.46
C ALA A 659 9.36 18.28 -0.97
N ARG A 660 8.61 19.06 -1.78
CA ARG A 660 8.32 18.70 -3.18
C ARG A 660 9.56 18.78 -4.09
N GLU A 661 10.47 19.72 -3.86
CA GLU A 661 11.74 19.80 -4.58
C GLU A 661 12.67 18.62 -4.23
N VAL A 662 12.77 18.24 -2.95
CA VAL A 662 13.45 17.00 -2.52
C VAL A 662 12.88 15.77 -3.23
N GLN A 663 11.54 15.61 -3.24
CA GLN A 663 10.88 14.50 -3.95
C GLN A 663 11.15 14.54 -5.46
N ALA A 664 11.11 15.70 -6.11
CA ALA A 664 11.38 15.82 -7.54
C ALA A 664 12.83 15.44 -7.92
N VAL A 665 13.81 15.89 -7.12
CA VAL A 665 15.23 15.55 -7.31
C VAL A 665 15.48 14.05 -7.10
N LEU A 666 14.89 13.47 -6.06
CA LEU A 666 15.02 12.03 -5.76
C LEU A 666 14.30 11.15 -6.78
N GLN A 667 13.13 11.56 -7.29
CA GLN A 667 12.43 10.86 -8.38
C GLN A 667 13.25 10.91 -9.68
N LYS A 668 13.77 12.08 -10.06
CA LYS A 668 14.66 12.19 -11.23
C LYS A 668 15.91 11.32 -11.07
N TYR A 669 16.44 11.17 -9.85
CA TYR A 669 17.52 10.22 -9.57
C TYR A 669 17.09 8.74 -9.64
N LYS A 670 15.89 8.37 -9.16
CA LYS A 670 15.30 7.01 -9.30
C LYS A 670 15.16 6.65 -10.79
N ASP A 671 14.77 7.60 -11.66
CA ASP A 671 14.72 7.42 -13.12
C ASP A 671 16.10 7.39 -13.81
N LEU A 672 17.12 8.08 -13.27
CA LEU A 672 18.49 8.07 -13.80
C LEU A 672 19.32 6.84 -13.33
N GLN A 673 18.97 6.20 -12.22
CA GLN A 673 19.71 5.03 -11.69
C GLN A 673 19.79 3.87 -12.70
N ASP A 674 18.71 3.58 -13.43
CA ASP A 674 18.70 2.58 -14.52
C ASP A 674 19.73 2.89 -15.62
N ILE A 675 19.97 4.18 -15.90
CA ILE A 675 20.92 4.62 -16.93
C ILE A 675 22.36 4.52 -16.39
N ILE A 676 22.60 5.02 -15.17
CA ILE A 676 23.91 5.00 -14.51
C ILE A 676 24.42 3.57 -14.32
N ALA A 677 23.56 2.65 -13.88
CA ALA A 677 23.91 1.25 -13.64
C ALA A 677 24.34 0.48 -14.91
N ILE A 678 24.07 1.04 -16.09
CA ILE A 678 24.27 0.40 -17.39
C ILE A 678 25.37 1.08 -18.22
N LEU A 679 25.31 2.41 -18.33
CA LEU A 679 26.21 3.21 -19.17
C LEU A 679 27.37 3.83 -18.37
N GLY A 680 27.24 3.96 -17.05
CA GLY A 680 28.10 4.79 -16.22
C GLY A 680 27.57 6.23 -16.07
N ILE A 681 28.17 6.98 -15.15
CA ILE A 681 27.75 8.37 -14.85
C ILE A 681 28.29 9.39 -15.86
N ASP A 682 29.37 9.05 -16.57
CA ASP A 682 30.05 9.94 -17.53
C ASP A 682 29.20 10.24 -18.77
N GLU A 683 28.35 9.29 -19.18
CA GLU A 683 27.45 9.35 -20.35
C GLU A 683 26.17 10.16 -20.09
N LEU A 684 26.00 10.74 -18.89
CA LEU A 684 24.92 11.68 -18.58
C LEU A 684 25.22 13.09 -19.12
N SER A 685 24.18 13.93 -19.25
CA SER A 685 24.35 15.37 -19.41
C SER A 685 24.93 15.98 -18.12
N ASP A 686 25.59 17.14 -18.21
CA ASP A 686 26.21 17.75 -17.03
C ASP A 686 25.16 18.27 -16.03
N ASP A 687 23.97 18.69 -16.51
CA ASP A 687 22.80 18.97 -15.68
C ASP A 687 22.29 17.72 -14.93
N ASP A 688 22.32 16.55 -15.57
CA ASP A 688 21.94 15.28 -14.96
C ASP A 688 23.02 14.78 -13.98
N LYS A 689 24.32 15.02 -14.24
CA LYS A 689 25.40 14.76 -13.28
C LYS A 689 25.24 15.63 -12.03
N LEU A 690 24.96 16.92 -12.20
CA LEU A 690 24.67 17.84 -11.09
C LEU A 690 23.42 17.40 -10.31
N THR A 691 22.35 17.01 -11.02
CA THR A 691 21.15 16.43 -10.41
C THR A 691 21.49 15.21 -9.55
N VAL A 692 22.29 14.27 -10.08
CA VAL A 692 22.68 13.03 -9.37
C VAL A 692 23.55 13.34 -8.16
N ALA A 693 24.49 14.29 -8.26
CA ALA A 693 25.31 14.71 -7.13
C ALA A 693 24.45 15.32 -6.01
N ARG A 694 23.54 16.27 -6.32
CA ARG A 694 22.59 16.81 -5.34
C ARG A 694 21.68 15.73 -4.77
N ALA A 695 21.12 14.86 -5.60
CA ALA A 695 20.24 13.77 -5.15
C ALA A 695 20.93 12.78 -4.21
N ARG A 696 22.24 12.52 -4.39
CA ARG A 696 23.03 11.71 -3.45
C ARG A 696 23.32 12.44 -2.14
N ARG A 697 23.64 13.74 -2.19
CA ARG A 697 23.76 14.58 -0.98
C ARG A 697 22.46 14.57 -0.17
N VAL A 698 21.32 14.80 -0.83
CA VAL A 698 19.97 14.71 -0.26
C VAL A 698 19.70 13.31 0.31
N GLN A 699 19.95 12.24 -0.46
CA GLN A 699 19.75 10.85 -0.01
C GLN A 699 20.61 10.50 1.22
N ASN A 700 21.83 11.01 1.30
CA ASN A 700 22.69 10.85 2.48
C ASN A 700 22.20 11.73 3.64
N PHE A 701 21.77 12.97 3.40
CA PHE A 701 21.32 13.91 4.44
C PHE A 701 19.99 13.53 5.09
N LEU A 702 19.18 12.68 4.45
CA LEU A 702 18.04 12.01 5.08
C LEU A 702 18.47 11.04 6.21
N SER A 703 19.73 10.58 6.24
CA SER A 703 20.24 9.77 7.35
C SER A 703 20.62 10.62 8.58
N GLN A 704 20.40 10.04 9.76
CA GLN A 704 20.47 10.74 11.05
C GLN A 704 20.89 9.74 12.14
N PRO A 705 21.86 10.08 13.01
CA PRO A 705 22.20 9.26 14.16
C PRO A 705 21.11 9.37 15.24
N PHE A 706 20.56 8.23 15.64
CA PHE A 706 19.52 8.12 16.67
C PHE A 706 20.15 7.88 18.06
N HIS A 707 19.57 8.47 19.10
CA HIS A 707 20.05 8.34 20.48
C HIS A 707 19.97 6.88 20.95
N VAL A 708 18.87 6.19 20.65
CA VAL A 708 18.72 4.75 20.96
C VAL A 708 19.70 3.86 20.17
N ALA A 709 20.31 4.37 19.10
CA ALA A 709 21.27 3.66 18.26
C ALA A 709 22.74 3.97 18.63
N GLU A 710 23.01 4.87 19.58
CA GLU A 710 24.37 5.29 19.95
C GLU A 710 25.22 4.10 20.43
N VAL A 711 24.63 3.18 21.21
CA VAL A 711 25.26 1.96 21.72
C VAL A 711 25.76 1.03 20.59
N PHE A 712 25.09 1.04 19.43
CA PHE A 712 25.44 0.20 18.28
C PHE A 712 26.32 0.91 17.24
N THR A 713 26.27 2.25 17.18
CA THR A 713 26.90 3.07 16.14
C THR A 713 28.13 3.84 16.62
N GLY A 714 28.34 3.95 17.94
CA GLY A 714 29.39 4.79 18.54
C GLY A 714 29.28 6.28 18.19
N THR A 715 28.12 6.71 17.67
CA THR A 715 27.87 8.07 17.17
C THR A 715 26.76 8.69 17.98
N ALA A 716 27.04 9.85 18.60
CA ALA A 716 26.09 10.53 19.46
C ALA A 716 24.77 10.85 18.74
N GLY A 717 23.65 10.57 19.40
CA GLY A 717 22.32 10.86 18.87
C GLY A 717 22.08 12.35 18.56
N LYS A 718 21.18 12.62 17.61
CA LYS A 718 20.82 13.99 17.20
C LYS A 718 19.32 14.14 17.03
N TYR A 719 18.71 15.01 17.84
CA TYR A 719 17.39 15.58 17.57
C TYR A 719 17.55 16.76 16.61
N VAL A 720 16.83 16.78 15.49
CA VAL A 720 16.88 17.87 14.51
C VAL A 720 15.51 18.52 14.41
N THR A 721 15.42 19.84 14.62
CA THR A 721 14.13 20.56 14.51
C THR A 721 13.67 20.67 13.07
N LEU A 722 12.37 20.91 12.88
CA LEU A 722 11.77 21.12 11.57
C LEU A 722 12.40 22.30 10.83
N ALA A 723 12.68 23.40 11.53
CA ALA A 723 13.31 24.59 10.95
C ALA A 723 14.72 24.30 10.40
N GLU A 724 15.57 23.58 11.15
CA GLU A 724 16.90 23.17 10.69
C GLU A 724 16.82 22.13 9.56
N SER A 725 15.78 21.29 9.55
CA SER A 725 15.51 20.36 8.45
C SER A 725 15.19 21.11 7.16
N ILE A 726 14.20 22.02 7.18
CA ILE A 726 13.80 22.84 6.02
C ILE A 726 15.00 23.64 5.48
N ARG A 727 15.72 24.35 6.38
CA ARG A 727 16.95 25.08 6.07
C ARG A 727 17.97 24.18 5.37
N GLY A 728 18.34 23.07 5.99
CA GLY A 728 19.39 22.19 5.49
C GLY A 728 19.09 21.60 4.11
N PHE A 729 17.85 21.17 3.86
CA PHE A 729 17.46 20.68 2.54
C PHE A 729 17.35 21.81 1.49
N SER A 730 16.86 23.01 1.85
CA SER A 730 16.87 24.16 0.92
C SER A 730 18.29 24.55 0.52
N GLU A 731 19.24 24.63 1.45
CA GLU A 731 20.62 24.98 1.14
C GLU A 731 21.32 23.95 0.20
N ILE A 732 20.95 22.66 0.29
CA ILE A 732 21.42 21.62 -0.63
C ILE A 732 20.76 21.74 -2.02
N LEU A 733 19.45 22.00 -2.07
CA LEU A 733 18.70 22.17 -3.33
C LEU A 733 19.17 23.39 -4.11
N GLU A 734 19.42 24.51 -3.42
CA GLU A 734 19.99 25.75 -3.97
C GLU A 734 21.43 25.56 -4.47
N GLY A 735 22.14 24.53 -4.00
CA GLY A 735 23.51 24.22 -4.41
C GLY A 735 24.61 24.92 -3.61
N LYS A 736 24.28 25.60 -2.50
CA LYS A 736 25.28 26.28 -1.62
C LYS A 736 26.39 25.32 -1.18
N HIS A 737 26.07 24.04 -1.03
CA HIS A 737 26.98 22.98 -0.58
C HIS A 737 27.47 22.05 -1.70
N ASP A 738 27.37 22.44 -2.98
CA ASP A 738 27.79 21.59 -4.11
C ASP A 738 29.30 21.29 -4.18
N ASN A 739 30.11 22.02 -3.42
CA ASN A 739 31.54 21.75 -3.26
C ASN A 739 31.85 20.65 -2.22
N LEU A 740 30.88 20.23 -1.39
CA LEU A 740 31.11 19.26 -0.32
C LEU A 740 31.02 17.81 -0.81
N PRO A 741 31.85 16.88 -0.30
CA PRO A 741 31.81 15.47 -0.69
C PRO A 741 30.54 14.78 -0.20
N GLU A 742 30.01 13.83 -1.00
CA GLU A 742 28.75 13.11 -0.70
C GLU A 742 28.72 12.49 0.71
N GLY A 743 29.86 11.96 1.18
CA GLY A 743 29.99 11.30 2.49
C GLY A 743 29.90 12.24 3.71
N ALA A 744 30.06 13.55 3.53
CA ALA A 744 29.92 14.52 4.62
C ALA A 744 28.45 14.67 5.11
N PHE A 745 27.49 14.34 4.25
CA PHE A 745 26.05 14.42 4.55
C PHE A 745 25.50 13.15 5.22
N HIS A 746 26.27 12.07 5.28
CA HIS A 746 25.82 10.78 5.81
C HIS A 746 26.01 10.72 7.33
N LEU A 747 24.97 10.34 8.10
CA LEU A 747 24.94 10.28 9.57
C LEU A 747 25.51 11.56 10.21
N VAL A 748 24.71 12.62 10.08
CA VAL A 748 24.86 13.94 10.73
C VAL A 748 23.47 14.46 11.12
N GLY A 749 23.40 15.39 12.07
CA GLY A 749 22.19 16.13 12.41
C GLY A 749 21.90 17.23 11.40
N THR A 750 22.34 18.45 11.71
CA THR A 750 22.10 19.68 10.91
C THR A 750 23.04 19.82 9.71
N ILE A 751 22.80 20.84 8.89
CA ILE A 751 23.64 21.16 7.73
C ILE A 751 25.05 21.64 8.15
N ASP A 752 25.15 22.34 9.28
CA ASP A 752 26.44 22.82 9.80
C ASP A 752 27.35 21.67 10.25
N GLU A 753 26.77 20.57 10.77
CA GLU A 753 27.53 19.34 11.06
C GLU A 753 28.07 18.68 9.78
N ALA A 754 27.35 18.75 8.66
CA ALA A 754 27.86 18.30 7.36
C ALA A 754 29.04 19.15 6.88
N VAL A 755 28.97 20.48 7.07
CA VAL A 755 30.08 21.41 6.77
C VAL A 755 31.30 21.12 7.65
N GLU A 756 31.12 20.85 8.94
CA GLU A 756 32.21 20.42 9.81
C GLU A 756 32.80 19.06 9.41
N LYS A 757 31.95 18.07 9.10
CA LYS A 757 32.39 16.74 8.67
C LYS A 757 33.19 16.82 7.37
N ALA A 758 32.78 17.65 6.41
CA ALA A 758 33.54 17.93 5.19
C ALA A 758 34.92 18.52 5.47
N LYS A 759 35.05 19.45 6.43
CA LYS A 759 36.37 19.99 6.86
C LYS A 759 37.25 18.89 7.46
N ARG A 760 36.70 18.05 8.34
CA ARG A 760 37.41 16.91 8.97
C ARG A 760 37.75 15.77 7.99
N MET A 761 37.11 15.71 6.82
CA MET A 761 37.43 14.78 5.73
C MET A 761 38.46 15.35 4.73
N SER A 762 38.81 16.63 4.86
CA SER A 762 39.74 17.36 3.97
C SER A 762 41.07 17.73 4.65
N ALA A 763 41.29 17.22 5.86
CA ALA A 763 42.46 17.42 6.71
C ALA A 763 43.07 16.07 7.10
#